data_AF-A0AAE0T6M9-F1
#
_entry.id   AF-A0AAE0T6M9-F1
#
_cell.length_a   1.000
_cell.length_b   1.000
_cell.length_c   1.000
_cell.angle_alpha   90.00
_cell.angle_beta   90.00
_cell.angle_gamma   90.00
#
_symmetry.space_group_name_H-M   'P 1'
#
loop_
_entity.id
_entity.type
_entity.pdbx_description
1 polymer ?
#
loop_
_entity_poly.entity_id
_entity_poly.type
_entity_poly.pdbx_seq_one_letter_code
_entity_poly.pdbx_strand_id
1 'polypeptide(L)'
;MKKFCTLLTIACLCLYLVSVVARIPKSRQVWDVSGLEKSQDTKCGIKCPNGQFAFYVKTGVEKNEAPTICFEDTIYISPARDNGQRGINAIFIDYKTGKVLDTQTFDTYLDEYSLVHYLKSKVEQENIMIAASFDEMTENLKTDGVKWLKLFGGEIISDLMFRDSYMIIGQKGLQSGYAIEFMKRKSNKPYAPPLEKAGCFAVPMGPVGLEKDMLPQLQPTADLKVGENLSNCGRNDPCPADTFPVMLYTGEKSEQFPQICVSGQIIMTKDVNGGGRGLNFVVVNPETGKPSMASNFDTYDKESINMEDFLESLSTNDIILGVAFDDAFRKLQFHPKELLNKLGSSQIQNLKFRDVWYFVGQKGIDGFTPYEKISFSGIDAEWPTPLKDSFCLPKKLTGLKVIPDPPFTRNEAKRAFCTKYDGYADFCDSTHMDDPVIKPVGLTDASLKNNIVYSTPILIIPGMNHNALVKLLETTLMQPGVDPKFVVVAFDDKFPEHAELAGLFGIRNHSLTSSITYSEQMNKALEAVWTLYPLAANVIVLEEELLLASDFLYFMAQCAPIFDRDETLFAISAFNYNGFVTSSGNRSLVYRVEDFPGLAFMLKKSVFDKYMKGKMKACCSERTWYGWSINSPVAAEVLVPDVSRVYRQPYESARPEDQDLIHLFHRPRLTNADSSTLIKGLASLVEEEYEKQLIVGLKEAIPVNPDLLLHCQNPDLDDKYVLSIPKNSGSYVIHYLIDENFYKELHLLCRCFGLFAPGKHKPKNLHRWILRFVYAGNDMYLVGHPSKYSQVKAKTNSVFKAVSSKR
;
A
#
# COMPACT_ATOMS: atom_id res chain seq x y z
N MET A 1 19.26 -0.74 -91.68
CA MET A 1 18.55 -0.93 -90.39
C MET A 1 19.43 -1.49 -89.27
N LYS A 2 20.21 -2.57 -89.44
CA LYS A 2 21.04 -3.10 -88.33
C LYS A 2 22.13 -2.14 -87.80
N LYS A 3 22.83 -1.37 -88.67
CA LYS A 3 23.83 -0.37 -88.23
C LYS A 3 23.24 0.83 -87.47
N PHE A 4 21.96 1.15 -87.67
CA PHE A 4 21.32 2.31 -87.03
C PHE A 4 20.86 1.99 -85.60
N CYS A 5 20.37 0.76 -85.35
CA CYS A 5 20.04 0.31 -84.00
C CYS A 5 21.28 0.13 -83.11
N THR A 6 22.42 -0.32 -83.64
CA THR A 6 23.65 -0.48 -82.84
C THR A 6 24.27 0.86 -82.44
N LEU A 7 24.17 1.87 -83.32
CA LEU A 7 24.60 3.24 -83.00
C LEU A 7 23.67 3.92 -81.98
N LEU A 8 22.35 3.67 -82.05
CA LEU A 8 21.40 4.18 -81.06
C LEU A 8 21.56 3.53 -79.68
N THR A 9 21.83 2.22 -79.61
CA THR A 9 22.04 1.54 -78.33
C THR A 9 23.38 1.92 -77.70
N ILE A 10 24.44 2.12 -78.48
CA ILE A 10 25.72 2.63 -77.96
C ILE A 10 25.59 4.11 -77.55
N ALA A 11 24.87 4.93 -78.30
CA ALA A 11 24.60 6.32 -77.91
C ALA A 11 23.73 6.42 -76.65
N CYS A 12 22.72 5.57 -76.50
CA CYS A 12 21.92 5.50 -75.27
C CYS A 12 22.70 4.91 -74.10
N LEU A 13 23.57 3.91 -74.29
CA LEU A 13 24.46 3.42 -73.23
C LEU A 13 25.49 4.48 -72.84
N CYS A 14 26.04 5.23 -73.79
CA CYS A 14 26.96 6.33 -73.53
C CYS A 14 26.25 7.52 -72.88
N LEU A 15 25.02 7.88 -73.26
CA LEU A 15 24.23 8.92 -72.60
C LEU A 15 23.74 8.48 -71.22
N TYR A 16 23.45 7.18 -71.03
CA TYR A 16 23.14 6.61 -69.73
C TYR A 16 24.38 6.56 -68.82
N LEU A 17 25.53 6.12 -69.34
CA LEU A 17 26.80 6.17 -68.61
C LEU A 17 27.26 7.60 -68.33
N VAL A 18 27.09 8.54 -69.27
CA VAL A 18 27.42 9.95 -69.07
C VAL A 18 26.43 10.62 -68.11
N SER A 19 25.15 10.25 -68.08
CA SER A 19 24.18 10.79 -67.10
C SER A 19 24.29 10.14 -65.71
N VAL A 20 24.75 8.89 -65.63
CA VAL A 20 25.08 8.21 -64.37
C VAL A 20 26.41 8.74 -63.80
N VAL A 21 27.41 9.00 -64.65
CA VAL A 21 28.69 9.60 -64.24
C VAL A 21 28.58 11.12 -63.99
N ALA A 22 27.66 11.84 -64.67
CA ALA A 22 27.42 13.27 -64.47
C ALA A 22 26.50 13.61 -63.27
N ARG A 23 25.95 12.61 -62.57
CA ARG A 23 25.20 12.79 -61.31
C ARG A 23 26.06 12.65 -60.05
N ILE A 24 27.36 12.36 -60.19
CA ILE A 24 28.31 12.49 -59.08
C ILE A 24 28.72 13.97 -59.06
N PRO A 25 28.35 14.75 -58.03
CA PRO A 25 28.83 16.12 -57.95
C PRO A 25 30.36 16.08 -57.90
N LYS A 26 31.03 16.93 -58.70
CA LYS A 26 32.49 17.08 -58.78
C LYS A 26 33.17 17.43 -57.44
N SER A 27 32.43 17.45 -56.33
CA SER A 27 32.81 17.82 -54.97
C SER A 27 33.06 16.63 -54.02
N ARG A 28 32.98 15.38 -54.50
CA ARG A 28 33.18 14.18 -53.68
C ARG A 28 34.22 13.25 -54.29
N GLN A 29 35.23 12.91 -53.51
CA GLN A 29 36.27 11.96 -53.90
C GLN A 29 36.40 10.92 -52.80
N VAL A 30 36.00 9.67 -53.07
CA VAL A 30 36.07 8.58 -52.10
C VAL A 30 36.79 7.39 -52.74
N TRP A 31 37.78 6.85 -52.04
CA TRP A 31 38.65 5.80 -52.56
C TRP A 31 38.65 4.58 -51.62
N ASP A 32 38.86 3.40 -52.18
CA ASP A 32 39.22 2.19 -51.44
C ASP A 32 40.70 2.27 -51.02
N VAL A 33 40.99 2.01 -49.74
CA VAL A 33 42.35 2.14 -49.18
C VAL A 33 43.34 1.13 -49.76
N SER A 34 42.86 0.01 -50.32
CA SER A 34 43.70 -1.02 -50.96
C SER A 34 44.42 -0.56 -52.23
N GLY A 35 44.16 0.66 -52.73
CA GLY A 35 44.81 1.24 -53.91
C GLY A 35 45.47 2.61 -53.70
N LEU A 36 45.60 3.08 -52.46
CA LEU A 36 46.16 4.40 -52.14
C LEU A 36 47.59 4.31 -51.60
N GLU A 37 48.52 5.10 -52.18
CA GLU A 37 49.76 5.45 -51.49
C GLU A 37 49.39 6.32 -50.27
N LYS A 38 49.38 5.73 -49.07
CA LYS A 38 49.14 6.48 -47.82
C LYS A 38 50.18 7.59 -47.69
N SER A 39 49.71 8.85 -47.64
CA SER A 39 50.57 9.98 -47.30
C SER A 39 51.12 9.76 -45.88
N GLN A 40 52.44 9.59 -45.76
CA GLN A 40 53.10 9.42 -44.44
C GLN A 40 53.05 10.71 -43.60
N ASP A 41 52.70 11.85 -44.21
CA ASP A 41 52.65 13.17 -43.55
C ASP A 41 51.35 13.44 -42.78
N THR A 42 50.31 12.61 -42.93
CA THR A 42 48.96 12.90 -42.42
C THR A 42 48.40 11.70 -41.65
N LYS A 43 47.76 11.94 -40.50
CA LYS A 43 47.23 10.85 -39.65
C LYS A 43 46.03 10.14 -40.29
N CYS A 44 45.23 10.86 -41.08
CA CYS A 44 44.16 10.24 -41.86
C CYS A 44 44.66 9.68 -43.21
N GLY A 45 45.94 9.91 -43.57
CA GLY A 45 46.56 9.38 -44.78
C GLY A 45 46.15 10.04 -46.10
N ILE A 46 45.38 11.13 -46.06
CA ILE A 46 44.85 11.87 -47.23
C ILE A 46 45.07 13.37 -47.06
N LYS A 47 45.35 14.09 -48.16
CA LYS A 47 45.32 15.56 -48.25
C LYS A 47 44.21 15.97 -49.22
N CYS A 48 43.33 16.88 -48.80
CA CYS A 48 42.19 17.33 -49.61
C CYS A 48 42.41 18.73 -50.21
N PRO A 49 41.76 19.05 -51.34
CA PRO A 49 41.76 20.40 -51.89
C PRO A 49 41.13 21.43 -50.93
N ASN A 50 41.52 22.71 -51.06
CA ASN A 50 40.96 23.80 -50.26
C ASN A 50 39.42 23.83 -50.32
N GLY A 51 38.78 23.92 -49.15
CA GLY A 51 37.32 23.94 -49.01
C GLY A 51 36.67 22.54 -48.94
N GLN A 52 37.45 21.48 -48.81
CA GLN A 52 36.98 20.12 -48.55
C GLN A 52 37.57 19.57 -47.26
N PHE A 53 36.84 18.66 -46.62
CA PHE A 53 37.28 17.96 -45.43
C PHE A 53 37.78 16.55 -45.75
N ALA A 54 38.90 16.18 -45.14
CA ALA A 54 39.51 14.86 -45.20
C ALA A 54 38.91 13.92 -44.16
N PHE A 55 38.64 12.68 -44.57
CA PHE A 55 38.22 11.62 -43.66
C PHE A 55 38.89 10.29 -43.96
N TYR A 56 38.98 9.48 -42.91
CA TYR A 56 39.25 8.04 -43.00
C TYR A 56 38.34 7.31 -42.01
N VAL A 57 37.64 6.28 -42.49
CA VAL A 57 36.73 5.47 -41.68
C VAL A 57 37.00 3.99 -41.94
N LYS A 58 37.22 3.24 -40.87
CA LYS A 58 37.27 1.78 -40.84
C LYS A 58 36.17 1.27 -39.88
N THR A 59 35.28 0.41 -40.34
CA THR A 59 34.29 -0.23 -39.45
C THR A 59 34.97 -1.26 -38.54
N GLY A 60 34.31 -1.64 -37.45
CA GLY A 60 34.85 -2.63 -36.53
C GLY A 60 35.04 -4.01 -37.18
N VAL A 61 35.91 -4.82 -36.58
CA VAL A 61 36.20 -6.19 -37.01
C VAL A 61 35.65 -7.17 -35.98
N GLU A 62 34.61 -7.89 -36.39
CA GLU A 62 33.90 -8.84 -35.55
C GLU A 62 33.52 -8.20 -34.20
N LYS A 63 33.92 -8.81 -33.07
CA LYS A 63 33.73 -8.31 -31.70
C LYS A 63 35.00 -7.73 -31.07
N ASN A 64 36.13 -7.81 -31.78
CA ASN A 64 37.45 -7.71 -31.17
C ASN A 64 38.12 -6.37 -31.44
N GLU A 65 37.85 -5.76 -32.58
CA GLU A 65 38.51 -4.51 -32.99
C GLU A 65 37.46 -3.42 -33.24
N ALA A 66 37.50 -2.37 -32.43
CA ALA A 66 36.65 -1.18 -32.57
C ALA A 66 36.89 -0.44 -33.91
N PRO A 67 35.92 0.36 -34.38
CA PRO A 67 36.07 1.13 -35.60
C PRO A 67 37.14 2.22 -35.44
N THR A 68 37.64 2.71 -36.57
CA THR A 68 38.51 3.89 -36.60
C THR A 68 37.83 5.01 -37.37
N ILE A 69 37.69 6.19 -36.75
CA ILE A 69 37.17 7.40 -37.39
C ILE A 69 38.22 8.51 -37.25
N CYS A 70 38.71 8.99 -38.39
CA CYS A 70 39.68 10.07 -38.50
C CYS A 70 39.08 11.19 -39.36
N PHE A 71 39.20 12.42 -38.88
CA PHE A 71 38.71 13.62 -39.54
C PHE A 71 39.73 14.74 -39.38
N GLU A 72 40.09 15.42 -40.48
CA GLU A 72 41.08 16.52 -40.49
C GLU A 72 42.35 16.20 -39.67
N ASP A 73 42.98 15.07 -40.00
CA ASP A 73 44.19 14.56 -39.35
C ASP A 73 44.12 14.31 -37.83
N THR A 74 42.90 14.19 -37.30
CA THR A 74 42.68 13.80 -35.91
C THR A 74 41.87 12.50 -35.86
N ILE A 75 42.44 11.48 -35.20
CA ILE A 75 41.75 10.21 -34.93
C ILE A 75 40.87 10.40 -33.71
N TYR A 76 39.55 10.38 -33.88
CA TYR A 76 38.58 10.57 -32.79
C TYR A 76 38.17 9.24 -32.16
N ILE A 77 37.97 8.21 -32.98
CA ILE A 77 37.64 6.84 -32.53
C ILE A 77 38.69 5.89 -33.08
N SER A 78 39.22 4.99 -32.25
CA SER A 78 40.11 3.91 -32.69
C SER A 78 40.28 2.84 -31.61
N PRO A 79 40.69 1.60 -31.95
CA PRO A 79 41.06 0.59 -30.97
C PRO A 79 42.10 1.05 -29.94
N ALA A 80 43.09 1.85 -30.38
CA ALA A 80 44.15 2.35 -29.50
C ALA A 80 43.67 3.38 -28.45
N ARG A 81 42.50 3.98 -28.66
CA ARG A 81 41.88 4.95 -27.73
C ARG A 81 40.86 4.31 -26.79
N ASP A 82 40.54 3.03 -27.00
CA ASP A 82 39.57 2.25 -26.23
C ASP A 82 38.22 2.97 -26.03
N ASN A 83 37.74 3.62 -27.08
CA ASN A 83 36.55 4.48 -27.03
C ASN A 83 35.49 4.15 -28.09
N GLY A 84 35.52 2.93 -28.62
CA GLY A 84 34.49 2.39 -29.51
C GLY A 84 33.71 1.27 -28.83
N GLN A 85 32.40 1.22 -29.07
CA GLN A 85 31.49 0.23 -28.48
C GLN A 85 30.63 -0.42 -29.56
N ARG A 86 30.01 -1.57 -29.24
CA ARG A 86 29.05 -2.24 -30.14
C ARG A 86 27.97 -1.24 -30.61
N GLY A 87 27.51 -1.38 -31.85
CA GLY A 87 26.49 -0.53 -32.46
C GLY A 87 27.07 0.55 -33.36
N ILE A 88 26.53 1.77 -33.28
CA ILE A 88 26.92 2.93 -34.10
C ILE A 88 27.91 3.79 -33.34
N ASN A 89 29.08 4.05 -33.93
CA ASN A 89 30.10 4.92 -33.38
C ASN A 89 30.20 6.16 -34.27
N ALA A 90 30.04 7.36 -33.71
CA ALA A 90 29.89 8.58 -34.52
C ALA A 90 30.64 9.79 -33.94
N ILE A 91 31.06 10.68 -34.84
CA ILE A 91 31.45 12.05 -34.50
C ILE A 91 30.50 13.04 -35.14
N PHE A 92 30.24 14.14 -34.44
CA PHE A 92 29.35 15.22 -34.86
C PHE A 92 30.14 16.49 -35.04
N ILE A 93 29.92 17.18 -36.16
CA ILE A 93 30.79 18.27 -36.63
C ILE A 93 29.92 19.48 -36.95
N ASP A 94 30.35 20.64 -36.45
CA ASP A 94 29.76 21.92 -36.81
C ASP A 94 30.07 22.22 -38.29
N TYR A 95 29.02 22.40 -39.08
CA TYR A 95 29.18 22.50 -40.53
C TYR A 95 29.86 23.80 -40.99
N LYS A 96 29.79 24.87 -40.19
CA LYS A 96 30.36 26.19 -40.53
C LYS A 96 31.84 26.24 -40.24
N THR A 97 32.25 25.65 -39.13
CA THR A 97 33.61 25.75 -38.58
C THR A 97 34.44 24.51 -38.86
N GLY A 98 33.83 23.37 -39.18
CA GLY A 98 34.51 22.08 -39.28
C GLY A 98 34.99 21.54 -37.93
N LYS A 99 34.58 22.14 -36.81
CA LYS A 99 34.98 21.68 -35.48
C LYS A 99 34.15 20.46 -35.07
N VAL A 100 34.81 19.40 -34.59
CA VAL A 100 34.12 18.28 -33.94
C VAL A 100 33.50 18.77 -32.63
N LEU A 101 32.17 18.71 -32.56
CA LEU A 101 31.34 19.10 -31.44
C LEU A 101 31.29 18.00 -30.38
N ASP A 102 31.15 16.75 -30.82
CA ASP A 102 31.03 15.61 -29.93
C ASP A 102 31.45 14.29 -30.59
N THR A 103 31.75 13.28 -29.76
CA THR A 103 32.06 11.90 -30.14
C THR A 103 31.22 10.96 -29.28
N GLN A 104 30.37 10.15 -29.91
CA GLN A 104 29.40 9.30 -29.22
C GLN A 104 29.40 7.87 -29.75
N THR A 105 28.98 6.96 -28.88
CA THR A 105 28.75 5.54 -29.22
C THR A 105 27.34 5.15 -28.79
N PHE A 106 26.61 4.49 -29.67
CA PHE A 106 25.22 4.08 -29.45
C PHE A 106 25.12 2.57 -29.63
N ASP A 107 24.83 1.84 -28.55
CA ASP A 107 24.64 0.39 -28.59
C ASP A 107 23.25 0.03 -29.14
N THR A 108 23.07 0.20 -30.45
CA THR A 108 21.82 -0.08 -31.16
C THR A 108 21.45 -1.55 -31.27
N TYR A 109 22.27 -2.44 -30.69
CA TYR A 109 21.85 -3.80 -30.37
C TYR A 109 20.96 -3.86 -29.13
N LEU A 110 21.14 -2.96 -28.16
CA LEU A 110 20.32 -2.87 -26.94
C LEU A 110 19.10 -1.96 -27.14
N ASP A 111 19.29 -0.75 -27.69
CA ASP A 111 18.22 0.23 -27.90
C ASP A 111 18.52 1.23 -29.04
N GLU A 112 17.48 1.70 -29.76
CA GLU A 112 17.61 2.81 -30.71
C GLU A 112 17.40 4.19 -30.08
N TYR A 113 16.82 4.23 -28.87
CA TYR A 113 16.38 5.46 -28.22
C TYR A 113 17.53 6.44 -28.01
N SER A 114 18.67 5.95 -27.50
CA SER A 114 19.84 6.79 -27.22
C SER A 114 20.34 7.51 -28.48
N LEU A 115 20.33 6.80 -29.62
CA LEU A 115 20.67 7.38 -30.92
C LEU A 115 19.64 8.43 -31.34
N VAL A 116 18.36 8.07 -31.38
CA VAL A 116 17.28 8.93 -31.85
C VAL A 116 17.19 10.21 -31.01
N HIS A 117 17.20 10.08 -29.68
CA HIS A 117 17.14 11.21 -28.77
C HIS A 117 18.33 12.15 -28.94
N TYR A 118 19.55 11.62 -29.14
CA TYR A 118 20.72 12.44 -29.39
C TYR A 118 20.63 13.19 -30.74
N LEU A 119 20.28 12.49 -31.82
CA LEU A 119 20.11 13.10 -33.15
C LEU A 119 19.00 14.17 -33.17
N LYS A 120 17.95 13.97 -32.37
CA LYS A 120 16.83 14.92 -32.22
C LYS A 120 17.21 16.14 -31.40
N SER A 121 17.75 15.94 -30.19
CA SER A 121 17.89 17.00 -29.17
C SER A 121 19.25 17.72 -29.16
N LYS A 122 20.31 17.08 -29.66
CA LYS A 122 21.69 17.61 -29.57
C LYS A 122 22.29 18.01 -30.91
N VAL A 123 21.84 17.43 -32.01
CA VAL A 123 22.40 17.74 -33.33
C VAL A 123 21.58 18.85 -33.99
N GLU A 124 22.20 20.02 -34.14
CA GLU A 124 21.60 21.14 -34.85
C GLU A 124 21.46 20.86 -36.36
N GLN A 125 20.55 21.59 -37.01
CA GLN A 125 20.32 21.54 -38.45
C GLN A 125 21.64 21.78 -39.22
N GLU A 126 21.80 21.13 -40.37
CA GLU A 126 23.00 21.21 -41.22
C GLU A 126 24.29 20.64 -40.63
N ASN A 127 24.36 20.26 -39.35
CA ASN A 127 25.56 19.63 -38.80
C ASN A 127 25.83 18.24 -39.40
N ILE A 128 27.11 17.87 -39.42
CA ILE A 128 27.60 16.68 -40.12
C ILE A 128 27.79 15.55 -39.12
N MET A 129 27.48 14.33 -39.55
CA MET A 129 27.74 13.09 -38.82
C MET A 129 28.66 12.19 -39.64
N ILE A 130 29.74 11.69 -39.03
CA ILE A 130 30.54 10.59 -39.56
C ILE A 130 30.36 9.41 -38.63
N ALA A 131 29.80 8.30 -39.11
CA ALA A 131 29.49 7.13 -38.31
C ALA A 131 29.97 5.81 -38.93
N ALA A 132 30.31 4.85 -38.08
CA ALA A 132 30.78 3.52 -38.44
C ALA A 132 30.18 2.45 -37.51
N SER A 133 29.87 1.28 -38.07
CA SER A 133 29.34 0.14 -37.31
C SER A 133 30.42 -0.68 -36.60
N PHE A 134 30.06 -1.31 -35.47
CA PHE A 134 30.89 -2.26 -34.73
C PHE A 134 30.06 -3.41 -34.16
N ASP A 135 30.51 -4.65 -34.37
CA ASP A 135 29.77 -5.90 -34.07
C ASP A 135 28.37 -5.90 -34.68
N GLU A 136 27.36 -5.51 -33.90
CA GLU A 136 25.97 -5.53 -34.31
C GLU A 136 25.28 -4.19 -34.05
N MET A 137 24.61 -3.66 -35.07
CA MET A 137 23.91 -2.38 -34.99
C MET A 137 22.44 -2.39 -35.42
N THR A 138 21.94 -3.51 -35.97
CA THR A 138 20.62 -3.57 -36.63
C THR A 138 19.53 -4.19 -35.77
N GLU A 139 19.88 -5.06 -34.81
CA GLU A 139 18.92 -5.83 -33.99
C GLU A 139 17.77 -4.98 -33.39
N ASN A 140 18.10 -3.82 -32.80
CA ASN A 140 17.11 -2.91 -32.21
C ASN A 140 17.01 -1.55 -32.91
N LEU A 141 17.66 -1.38 -34.07
CA LEU A 141 17.53 -0.19 -34.90
C LEU A 141 16.25 -0.29 -35.74
N LYS A 142 15.16 0.31 -35.28
CA LYS A 142 13.85 0.19 -35.93
C LYS A 142 13.57 1.39 -36.82
N THR A 143 12.30 1.55 -37.16
CA THR A 143 11.79 2.52 -38.12
C THR A 143 12.22 3.95 -37.80
N ASP A 144 12.24 4.36 -36.53
CA ASP A 144 12.54 5.74 -36.16
C ASP A 144 14.04 6.01 -36.20
N GLY A 145 14.88 5.10 -35.69
CA GLY A 145 16.32 5.17 -35.91
C GLY A 145 16.70 5.23 -37.40
N VAL A 146 16.07 4.39 -38.24
CA VAL A 146 16.26 4.41 -39.69
C VAL A 146 15.82 5.75 -40.29
N LYS A 147 14.64 6.29 -39.93
CA LYS A 147 14.19 7.62 -40.40
C LYS A 147 15.16 8.73 -40.04
N TRP A 148 15.66 8.72 -38.80
CA TRP A 148 16.62 9.72 -38.34
C TRP A 148 17.95 9.62 -39.08
N LEU A 149 18.44 8.41 -39.38
CA LEU A 149 19.63 8.25 -40.22
C LEU A 149 19.38 8.65 -41.69
N LYS A 150 18.16 8.46 -42.21
CA LYS A 150 17.74 8.99 -43.53
C LYS A 150 17.73 10.50 -43.59
N LEU A 151 17.44 11.20 -42.48
CA LEU A 151 17.57 12.66 -42.41
C LEU A 151 19.01 13.15 -42.57
N PHE A 152 20.00 12.28 -42.42
CA PHE A 152 21.40 12.59 -42.76
C PHE A 152 21.73 12.27 -44.23
N GLY A 153 20.72 11.93 -45.04
CA GLY A 153 20.85 11.59 -46.46
C GLY A 153 21.12 10.12 -46.73
N GLY A 154 21.06 9.25 -45.71
CA GLY A 154 21.22 7.80 -45.87
C GLY A 154 20.07 7.17 -46.67
N GLU A 155 20.37 6.15 -47.45
CA GLU A 155 19.41 5.37 -48.24
C GLU A 155 19.60 3.87 -48.01
N ILE A 156 20.86 3.40 -47.97
CA ILE A 156 21.25 1.99 -47.81
C ILE A 156 20.92 1.46 -46.41
N ILE A 157 20.80 2.34 -45.41
CA ILE A 157 20.47 1.99 -44.01
C ILE A 157 19.21 1.12 -43.87
N SER A 158 18.26 1.18 -44.81
CA SER A 158 17.07 0.33 -44.83
C SER A 158 17.32 -1.11 -45.26
N ASP A 159 18.46 -1.39 -45.91
CA ASP A 159 18.81 -2.68 -46.49
C ASP A 159 19.81 -3.47 -45.63
N LEU A 160 20.25 -2.92 -44.50
CA LEU A 160 21.20 -3.57 -43.61
C LEU A 160 20.59 -4.81 -42.95
N MET A 161 21.39 -5.86 -42.85
CA MET A 161 21.06 -7.06 -42.09
C MET A 161 21.97 -7.19 -40.88
N PHE A 162 21.59 -8.09 -39.97
CA PHE A 162 22.37 -8.47 -38.80
C PHE A 162 23.84 -8.72 -39.17
N ARG A 163 24.75 -7.95 -38.59
CA ARG A 163 26.22 -7.95 -38.68
C ARG A 163 26.81 -7.57 -40.03
N ASP A 164 26.07 -6.75 -40.77
CA ASP A 164 26.62 -6.04 -41.91
C ASP A 164 27.56 -4.91 -41.44
N SER A 165 28.64 -4.70 -42.19
CA SER A 165 29.53 -3.55 -41.98
C SER A 165 28.91 -2.35 -42.68
N TYR A 166 28.84 -1.22 -41.98
CA TYR A 166 28.18 -0.02 -42.47
C TYR A 166 28.92 1.24 -42.04
N MET A 167 29.01 2.22 -42.93
CA MET A 167 29.47 3.56 -42.59
C MET A 167 28.65 4.61 -43.35
N ILE A 168 28.50 5.78 -42.71
CA ILE A 168 27.82 6.93 -43.29
C ILE A 168 28.55 8.21 -42.94
N ILE A 169 28.64 9.11 -43.92
CA ILE A 169 28.96 10.52 -43.73
C ILE A 169 27.78 11.29 -44.30
N GLY A 170 27.08 12.03 -43.44
CA GLY A 170 25.84 12.68 -43.79
C GLY A 170 25.70 14.03 -43.11
N GLN A 171 24.72 14.81 -43.55
CA GLN A 171 24.44 16.16 -43.06
C GLN A 171 22.98 16.25 -42.62
N LYS A 172 22.66 16.79 -41.43
CA LYS A 172 21.28 16.81 -40.94
C LYS A 172 20.39 17.67 -41.85
N GLY A 173 19.30 17.08 -42.35
CA GLY A 173 18.39 17.66 -43.35
C GLY A 173 18.78 17.33 -44.79
N LEU A 174 19.82 16.54 -45.02
CA LEU A 174 20.28 16.17 -46.36
C LEU A 174 19.26 15.23 -47.04
N GLN A 175 18.93 15.51 -48.30
CA GLN A 175 18.04 14.66 -49.07
C GLN A 175 18.56 13.20 -49.14
N SER A 176 17.67 12.24 -48.97
CA SER A 176 17.97 10.79 -49.06
C SER A 176 18.75 10.47 -50.36
N GLY A 177 19.79 9.65 -50.25
CA GLY A 177 20.68 9.25 -51.35
C GLY A 177 21.89 10.16 -51.56
N TYR A 178 21.97 11.30 -50.85
CA TYR A 178 23.13 12.19 -50.91
C TYR A 178 24.14 11.94 -49.79
N ALA A 179 23.96 11.04 -48.84
CA ALA A 179 25.05 10.70 -47.93
C ALA A 179 26.22 10.00 -48.65
N ILE A 180 27.42 10.03 -48.07
CA ILE A 180 28.50 9.10 -48.45
C ILE A 180 28.30 7.86 -47.59
N GLU A 181 27.75 6.81 -48.18
CA GLU A 181 27.28 5.63 -47.46
C GLU A 181 27.80 4.36 -48.14
N PHE A 182 28.28 3.42 -47.34
CA PHE A 182 28.74 2.12 -47.84
C PHE A 182 28.30 1.01 -46.91
N MET A 183 27.94 -0.14 -47.50
CA MET A 183 27.69 -1.38 -46.78
C MET A 183 28.54 -2.54 -47.34
N LYS A 184 28.90 -3.48 -46.48
CA LYS A 184 29.39 -4.81 -46.86
C LYS A 184 28.52 -5.85 -46.16
N ARG A 185 27.95 -6.76 -46.95
CA ARG A 185 27.13 -7.84 -46.41
C ARG A 185 27.97 -8.94 -45.78
N LYS A 186 27.46 -9.54 -44.71
CA LYS A 186 27.96 -10.85 -44.28
C LYS A 186 27.61 -11.88 -45.35
N SER A 187 28.59 -12.71 -45.70
CA SER A 187 28.37 -13.88 -46.56
C SER A 187 28.08 -15.10 -45.66
N ASN A 188 28.66 -16.27 -45.93
CA ASN A 188 28.56 -17.46 -45.08
C ASN A 188 29.36 -17.36 -43.76
N LYS A 189 29.89 -16.18 -43.43
CA LYS A 189 30.67 -15.91 -42.22
C LYS A 189 29.81 -15.20 -41.17
N PRO A 190 30.12 -15.36 -39.87
CA PRO A 190 29.32 -14.77 -38.80
C PRO A 190 29.34 -13.23 -38.74
N TYR A 191 30.28 -12.57 -39.44
CA TYR A 191 30.42 -11.11 -39.53
C TYR A 191 30.76 -10.71 -40.97
N ALA A 192 30.34 -9.52 -41.39
CA ALA A 192 30.82 -8.90 -42.62
C ALA A 192 32.30 -8.51 -42.52
N PRO A 193 33.05 -8.54 -43.64
CA PRO A 193 34.40 -8.01 -43.68
C PRO A 193 34.38 -6.48 -43.47
N PRO A 194 35.38 -5.90 -42.79
CA PRO A 194 35.40 -4.47 -42.50
C PRO A 194 35.36 -3.63 -43.78
N LEU A 195 34.65 -2.51 -43.69
CA LEU A 195 34.72 -1.42 -44.65
C LEU A 195 35.85 -0.49 -44.24
N GLU A 196 36.68 -0.09 -45.21
CA GLU A 196 37.75 0.86 -45.00
C GLU A 196 37.72 1.84 -46.19
N LYS A 197 37.34 3.09 -45.92
CA LYS A 197 37.19 4.14 -46.93
C LYS A 197 37.88 5.40 -46.45
N ALA A 198 38.44 6.13 -47.39
CA ALA A 198 39.09 7.39 -47.14
C ALA A 198 38.80 8.35 -48.30
N GLY A 199 38.63 9.64 -48.02
CA GLY A 199 38.17 10.57 -49.03
C GLY A 199 38.15 12.03 -48.61
N CYS A 200 37.62 12.85 -49.53
CA CYS A 200 37.36 14.27 -49.37
C CYS A 200 35.89 14.58 -49.67
N PHE A 201 35.27 15.45 -48.88
CA PHE A 201 33.92 15.96 -49.15
C PHE A 201 33.80 17.46 -48.86
N ALA A 202 32.94 18.14 -49.61
CA ALA A 202 32.57 19.54 -49.37
C ALA A 202 31.23 19.66 -48.65
N VAL A 203 31.00 20.80 -47.99
CA VAL A 203 29.70 21.20 -47.45
C VAL A 203 29.12 22.40 -48.23
N PRO A 204 27.78 22.49 -48.40
CA PRO A 204 26.79 21.47 -48.08
C PRO A 204 27.00 20.23 -48.95
N MET A 205 26.78 19.05 -48.38
CA MET A 205 27.07 17.80 -49.08
C MET A 205 26.15 17.63 -50.30
N GLY A 206 24.94 18.16 -50.25
CA GLY A 206 23.93 18.16 -51.31
C GLY A 206 22.76 19.07 -50.95
N PRO A 207 21.57 18.89 -51.55
CA PRO A 207 20.37 19.65 -51.17
C PRO A 207 19.96 19.36 -49.72
N VAL A 208 19.86 20.41 -48.90
CA VAL A 208 19.41 20.32 -47.49
C VAL A 208 18.01 20.95 -47.37
N GLY A 209 17.07 20.21 -46.80
CA GLY A 209 15.69 20.65 -46.51
C GLY A 209 15.44 20.85 -45.02
N LEU A 210 14.28 21.44 -44.67
CA LEU A 210 13.88 21.62 -43.28
C LEU A 210 13.40 20.29 -42.68
N GLU A 211 13.80 20.00 -41.43
CA GLU A 211 13.46 18.77 -40.70
C GLU A 211 11.94 18.48 -40.71
N LYS A 212 11.12 19.52 -40.54
CA LYS A 212 9.65 19.44 -40.48
C LYS A 212 8.99 19.03 -41.81
N ASP A 213 9.65 19.28 -42.94
CA ASP A 213 9.14 18.93 -44.26
C ASP A 213 9.55 17.50 -44.65
N MET A 214 10.57 16.96 -43.99
CA MET A 214 11.16 15.65 -44.26
C MET A 214 10.69 14.55 -43.29
N LEU A 215 10.20 14.92 -42.10
CA LEU A 215 9.47 14.05 -41.18
C LEU A 215 7.98 14.44 -41.19
N PRO A 216 7.05 13.61 -41.68
CA PRO A 216 5.64 13.88 -41.48
C PRO A 216 5.35 13.86 -39.98
N GLN A 217 5.12 15.05 -39.40
CA GLN A 217 4.74 15.20 -38.01
C GLN A 217 3.48 14.38 -37.76
N LEU A 218 3.43 13.71 -36.60
CA LEU A 218 2.16 13.34 -35.99
C LEU A 218 1.37 14.63 -35.82
N GLN A 219 0.48 14.90 -36.78
CA GLN A 219 -0.51 15.95 -36.66
C GLN A 219 -1.31 15.68 -35.37
N PRO A 220 -1.60 16.71 -34.56
CA PRO A 220 -2.58 16.61 -33.51
C PRO A 220 -3.92 16.21 -34.15
N THR A 221 -4.23 14.93 -34.00
CA THR A 221 -5.52 14.23 -34.10
C THR A 221 -6.50 14.64 -35.20
N ALA A 222 -6.89 13.65 -36.00
CA ALA A 222 -8.27 13.53 -36.49
C ALA A 222 -9.28 13.98 -35.42
N ASP A 223 -10.35 14.67 -35.82
CA ASP A 223 -11.36 15.29 -34.95
C ASP A 223 -11.60 14.54 -33.62
N LEU A 224 -11.41 15.23 -32.48
CA LEU A 224 -11.63 14.71 -31.12
C LEU A 224 -13.03 14.10 -31.02
N LYS A 225 -13.11 12.78 -30.82
CA LYS A 225 -14.40 12.09 -30.69
C LYS A 225 -14.96 12.28 -29.29
N VAL A 226 -16.27 12.50 -29.21
CA VAL A 226 -17.01 12.60 -27.96
C VAL A 226 -17.93 11.38 -27.86
N GLY A 227 -17.81 10.65 -26.76
CA GLY A 227 -18.60 9.46 -26.47
C GLY A 227 -19.94 9.75 -25.82
N GLU A 228 -20.43 8.77 -25.08
CA GLU A 228 -21.68 8.87 -24.34
C GLU A 228 -21.67 9.99 -23.29
N ASN A 229 -22.86 10.52 -23.02
CA ASN A 229 -23.05 11.52 -21.97
C ASN A 229 -23.20 10.80 -20.62
N LEU A 230 -22.26 11.07 -19.71
CA LEU A 230 -22.30 10.62 -18.32
C LEU A 230 -22.52 11.83 -17.43
N SER A 231 -23.77 12.08 -17.06
CA SER A 231 -24.16 13.26 -16.28
C SER A 231 -23.22 13.50 -15.10
N ASN A 232 -22.65 14.70 -15.03
CA ASN A 232 -21.74 15.14 -13.97
C ASN A 232 -20.57 14.18 -13.69
N CYS A 233 -20.15 13.39 -14.70
CA CYS A 233 -19.15 12.34 -14.60
C CYS A 233 -19.37 11.36 -13.43
N GLY A 234 -20.65 11.01 -13.19
CA GLY A 234 -21.05 10.04 -12.17
C GLY A 234 -21.13 10.59 -10.75
N ARG A 235 -20.99 11.92 -10.56
CA ARG A 235 -21.18 12.58 -9.26
C ARG A 235 -22.65 12.94 -9.04
N ASN A 236 -23.12 12.80 -7.80
CA ASN A 236 -24.47 13.22 -7.42
C ASN A 236 -24.60 14.75 -7.29
N ASP A 237 -23.56 15.42 -6.78
CA ASP A 237 -23.59 16.87 -6.51
C ASP A 237 -22.90 17.68 -7.61
N PRO A 238 -23.49 18.81 -8.04
CA PRO A 238 -22.89 19.69 -9.06
C PRO A 238 -21.58 20.31 -8.56
N CYS A 239 -20.70 20.63 -9.49
CA CYS A 239 -19.41 21.23 -9.16
C CYS A 239 -19.52 22.72 -8.78
N PRO A 240 -18.76 23.19 -7.78
CA PRO A 240 -18.65 24.61 -7.44
C PRO A 240 -18.16 25.46 -8.62
N ALA A 241 -18.36 26.78 -8.54
CA ALA A 241 -17.81 27.74 -9.49
C ALA A 241 -16.29 27.55 -9.65
N ASP A 242 -15.78 27.79 -10.87
CA ASP A 242 -14.36 27.62 -11.25
C ASP A 242 -13.80 26.18 -11.16
N THR A 243 -14.69 25.19 -11.04
CA THR A 243 -14.36 23.77 -11.14
C THR A 243 -15.24 23.07 -12.17
N PHE A 244 -14.83 21.89 -12.64
CA PHE A 244 -15.60 21.06 -13.57
C PHE A 244 -15.50 19.58 -13.20
N PRO A 245 -16.53 18.76 -13.47
CA PRO A 245 -16.55 17.37 -13.07
C PRO A 245 -15.63 16.53 -13.97
N VAL A 246 -14.87 15.63 -13.34
CA VAL A 246 -14.04 14.65 -14.03
C VAL A 246 -14.27 13.27 -13.42
N MET A 247 -14.10 12.22 -14.23
CA MET A 247 -13.99 10.84 -13.77
C MET A 247 -12.82 10.16 -14.44
N LEU A 248 -12.01 9.49 -13.64
CA LEU A 248 -10.86 8.69 -14.08
C LEU A 248 -11.08 7.26 -13.65
N TYR A 249 -11.10 6.36 -14.62
CA TYR A 249 -11.21 4.93 -14.39
C TYR A 249 -10.09 4.22 -15.15
N THR A 250 -9.26 3.48 -14.44
CA THR A 250 -8.09 2.82 -15.05
C THR A 250 -8.43 1.54 -15.80
N GLY A 251 -9.68 1.07 -15.76
CA GLY A 251 -10.07 -0.21 -16.32
C GLY A 251 -9.81 -1.38 -15.37
N GLU A 252 -10.42 -2.53 -15.65
CA GLU A 252 -10.30 -3.77 -14.89
C GLU A 252 -9.98 -4.93 -15.84
N LYS A 253 -8.88 -5.65 -15.54
CA LYS A 253 -8.40 -6.77 -16.35
C LYS A 253 -8.22 -6.37 -17.82
N SER A 254 -8.44 -7.32 -18.74
CA SER A 254 -8.42 -7.11 -20.19
C SER A 254 -9.80 -6.83 -20.80
N GLU A 255 -10.85 -6.72 -19.97
CA GLU A 255 -12.25 -6.67 -20.44
C GLU A 255 -12.89 -5.29 -20.26
N GLN A 256 -12.60 -4.59 -19.15
CA GLN A 256 -13.11 -3.25 -18.90
C GLN A 256 -12.02 -2.22 -19.21
N PHE A 257 -12.22 -1.49 -20.30
CA PHE A 257 -11.27 -0.50 -20.82
C PHE A 257 -11.24 0.77 -19.95
N PRO A 258 -10.13 1.54 -20.00
CA PRO A 258 -10.01 2.77 -19.22
C PRO A 258 -11.03 3.80 -19.69
N GLN A 259 -11.53 4.62 -18.77
CA GLN A 259 -12.47 5.69 -19.07
C GLN A 259 -12.01 7.02 -18.50
N ILE A 260 -12.07 8.08 -19.32
CA ILE A 260 -11.90 9.47 -18.88
C ILE A 260 -13.16 10.24 -19.26
N CYS A 261 -13.85 10.78 -18.25
CA CYS A 261 -14.97 11.70 -18.41
C CYS A 261 -14.53 13.12 -18.07
N VAL A 262 -14.93 14.10 -18.89
CA VAL A 262 -14.73 15.52 -18.63
C VAL A 262 -16.03 16.27 -18.89
N SER A 263 -16.48 17.08 -17.92
CA SER A 263 -17.65 17.95 -18.08
C SER A 263 -18.93 17.21 -18.52
N GLY A 264 -19.09 15.97 -18.07
CA GLY A 264 -20.24 15.11 -18.36
C GLY A 264 -20.13 14.27 -19.65
N GLN A 265 -18.98 14.28 -20.33
CA GLN A 265 -18.79 13.57 -21.59
C GLN A 265 -17.64 12.57 -21.48
N ILE A 266 -17.84 11.34 -21.95
CA ILE A 266 -16.76 10.36 -22.08
C ILE A 266 -15.86 10.76 -23.26
N ILE A 267 -14.61 11.08 -22.97
CA ILE A 267 -13.62 11.52 -23.97
C ILE A 267 -12.62 10.42 -24.30
N MET A 268 -12.42 9.45 -23.41
CA MET A 268 -11.52 8.33 -23.65
C MET A 268 -12.19 7.03 -23.23
N THR A 269 -12.27 6.05 -24.13
CA THR A 269 -12.60 4.63 -23.89
C THR A 269 -12.23 3.83 -25.16
N LYS A 270 -12.44 2.50 -25.17
CA LYS A 270 -12.10 1.62 -26.31
C LYS A 270 -12.51 2.19 -27.67
N ASP A 271 -13.76 2.61 -27.79
CA ASP A 271 -14.36 3.06 -29.06
C ASP A 271 -14.30 4.60 -29.24
N VAL A 272 -13.75 5.33 -28.26
CA VAL A 272 -13.67 6.80 -28.25
C VAL A 272 -12.24 7.23 -28.01
N ASN A 273 -11.61 7.80 -29.05
CA ASN A 273 -10.20 8.22 -29.06
C ASN A 273 -9.18 7.09 -28.73
N GLY A 274 -9.60 5.82 -28.82
CA GLY A 274 -8.70 4.66 -28.79
C GLY A 274 -8.16 4.31 -27.41
N GLY A 275 -8.94 4.53 -26.35
CA GLY A 275 -8.56 4.18 -24.98
C GLY A 275 -8.24 2.69 -24.86
N GLY A 276 -7.05 2.35 -24.36
CA GLY A 276 -6.53 1.00 -24.38
C GLY A 276 -5.23 0.84 -23.63
N ARG A 277 -4.49 -0.24 -23.92
CA ARG A 277 -3.23 -0.59 -23.23
C ARG A 277 -2.23 0.56 -23.28
N GLY A 278 -1.47 0.74 -22.20
CA GLY A 278 -0.48 1.81 -22.07
C GLY A 278 -1.03 3.05 -21.38
N LEU A 279 -0.51 4.21 -21.75
CA LEU A 279 -0.88 5.51 -21.18
C LEU A 279 -1.91 6.22 -22.06
N ASN A 280 -3.02 6.60 -21.45
CA ASN A 280 -4.13 7.28 -22.13
C ASN A 280 -4.24 8.69 -21.57
N PHE A 281 -4.16 9.70 -22.44
CA PHE A 281 -4.20 11.10 -22.05
C PHE A 281 -5.37 11.86 -22.67
N VAL A 282 -5.96 12.76 -21.89
CA VAL A 282 -6.90 13.79 -22.33
C VAL A 282 -6.40 15.14 -21.86
N VAL A 283 -6.31 16.11 -22.76
CA VAL A 283 -5.91 17.48 -22.46
C VAL A 283 -7.16 18.35 -22.42
N VAL A 284 -7.25 19.22 -21.42
CA VAL A 284 -8.38 20.10 -21.16
C VAL A 284 -7.88 21.54 -21.11
N ASN A 285 -8.55 22.40 -21.88
CA ASN A 285 -8.30 23.83 -21.81
C ASN A 285 -8.86 24.37 -20.47
N PRO A 286 -8.04 24.98 -19.62
CA PRO A 286 -8.44 25.38 -18.26
C PRO A 286 -9.50 26.49 -18.25
N GLU A 287 -9.48 27.40 -19.23
CA GLU A 287 -10.41 28.53 -19.27
C GLU A 287 -11.85 28.05 -19.52
N THR A 288 -11.99 27.10 -20.45
CA THR A 288 -13.29 26.58 -20.90
C THR A 288 -13.74 25.33 -20.16
N GLY A 289 -12.82 24.56 -19.56
CA GLY A 289 -13.10 23.24 -18.98
C GLY A 289 -13.48 22.18 -20.03
N LYS A 290 -13.12 22.40 -21.30
CA LYS A 290 -13.42 21.51 -22.42
C LYS A 290 -12.18 20.75 -22.90
N PRO A 291 -12.34 19.49 -23.31
CA PRO A 291 -11.24 18.70 -23.85
C PRO A 291 -10.78 19.28 -25.20
N SER A 292 -9.46 19.35 -25.39
CA SER A 292 -8.82 19.86 -26.61
C SER A 292 -8.10 18.76 -27.40
N MET A 293 -7.50 17.79 -26.73
CA MET A 293 -6.76 16.69 -27.35
C MET A 293 -6.94 15.39 -26.56
N ALA A 294 -6.84 14.25 -27.24
CA ALA A 294 -6.82 12.95 -26.61
C ALA A 294 -5.91 11.99 -27.38
N SER A 295 -5.15 11.16 -26.69
CA SER A 295 -4.28 10.16 -27.34
C SER A 295 -4.00 8.96 -26.43
N ASN A 296 -3.81 7.79 -27.04
CA ASN A 296 -3.35 6.58 -26.37
C ASN A 296 -1.93 6.24 -26.86
N PHE A 297 -1.06 5.91 -25.91
CA PHE A 297 0.32 5.50 -26.13
C PHE A 297 0.55 4.11 -25.53
N ASP A 298 0.62 3.10 -26.39
CA ASP A 298 0.91 1.72 -26.01
C ASP A 298 2.39 1.55 -25.61
N THR A 299 2.74 2.05 -24.43
CA THR A 299 4.10 1.99 -23.84
C THR A 299 4.49 0.60 -23.36
N TYR A 300 3.72 -0.43 -23.69
CA TYR A 300 4.12 -1.83 -23.57
C TYR A 300 4.79 -2.33 -24.85
N ASP A 301 4.16 -2.11 -26.01
CA ASP A 301 4.65 -2.61 -27.31
C ASP A 301 5.45 -1.57 -28.11
N LYS A 302 5.22 -0.27 -27.90
CA LYS A 302 5.85 0.82 -28.67
C LYS A 302 6.74 1.69 -27.80
N GLU A 303 7.69 2.36 -28.43
CA GLU A 303 8.53 3.36 -27.75
C GLU A 303 7.74 4.63 -27.45
N SER A 304 8.18 5.36 -26.43
CA SER A 304 7.47 6.53 -25.90
C SER A 304 7.85 7.86 -26.59
N ILE A 305 8.58 7.84 -27.71
CA ILE A 305 9.02 9.06 -28.45
C ILE A 305 7.82 9.92 -28.86
N ASN A 306 6.76 9.32 -29.41
CA ASN A 306 5.56 10.05 -29.82
C ASN A 306 4.80 10.66 -28.63
N MET A 307 4.95 10.07 -27.44
CA MET A 307 4.38 10.60 -26.20
C MET A 307 5.18 11.83 -25.74
N GLU A 308 6.50 11.86 -25.92
CA GLU A 308 7.32 13.04 -25.65
C GLU A 308 6.82 14.24 -26.48
N ASP A 309 6.66 14.06 -27.79
CA ASP A 309 6.16 15.12 -28.69
C ASP A 309 4.78 15.64 -28.25
N PHE A 310 3.90 14.73 -27.83
CA PHE A 310 2.57 15.09 -27.33
C PHE A 310 2.65 15.93 -26.04
N LEU A 311 3.45 15.51 -25.06
CA LEU A 311 3.61 16.24 -23.79
C LEU A 311 4.31 17.60 -23.98
N GLU A 312 5.24 17.68 -24.92
CA GLU A 312 5.91 18.94 -25.27
C GLU A 312 4.96 19.92 -25.97
N SER A 313 4.03 19.41 -26.79
CA SER A 313 3.05 20.22 -27.54
C SER A 313 2.01 20.94 -26.67
N LEU A 314 1.88 20.57 -25.39
CA LEU A 314 0.95 21.19 -24.44
C LEU A 314 1.20 22.70 -24.32
N SER A 315 0.12 23.48 -24.37
CA SER A 315 0.13 24.93 -24.17
C SER A 315 0.27 25.29 -22.69
N THR A 316 0.61 26.56 -22.42
CA THR A 316 0.73 27.05 -21.04
C THR A 316 -0.61 26.93 -20.32
N ASN A 317 -0.59 26.43 -19.08
CA ASN A 317 -1.75 26.15 -18.23
C ASN A 317 -2.65 24.99 -18.66
N ASP A 318 -2.37 24.28 -19.76
CA ASP A 318 -3.15 23.10 -20.14
C ASP A 318 -3.19 22.09 -18.99
N ILE A 319 -4.39 21.56 -18.72
CA ILE A 319 -4.61 20.47 -17.76
C ILE A 319 -4.55 19.16 -18.53
N ILE A 320 -3.81 18.19 -18.01
CA ILE A 320 -3.72 16.85 -18.61
C ILE A 320 -4.24 15.81 -17.62
N LEU A 321 -5.11 14.92 -18.10
CA LEU A 321 -5.62 13.77 -17.37
C LEU A 321 -5.01 12.52 -17.99
N GLY A 322 -4.37 11.68 -17.19
CA GLY A 322 -3.71 10.44 -17.60
C GLY A 322 -4.26 9.23 -16.87
N VAL A 323 -4.44 8.11 -17.57
CA VAL A 323 -4.70 6.79 -16.98
C VAL A 323 -3.82 5.70 -17.63
N ALA A 324 -3.22 4.84 -16.82
CA ALA A 324 -2.50 3.64 -17.24
C ALA A 324 -3.43 2.41 -17.21
N PHE A 325 -3.41 1.61 -18.27
CA PHE A 325 -4.22 0.39 -18.39
C PHE A 325 -3.42 -0.78 -18.99
N ASP A 326 -3.71 -2.00 -18.53
CA ASP A 326 -3.04 -3.26 -18.89
C ASP A 326 -1.55 -3.27 -18.56
N ASP A 327 -0.71 -2.65 -19.38
CA ASP A 327 0.67 -2.36 -19.02
C ASP A 327 1.11 -1.06 -19.68
N ALA A 328 1.74 -0.21 -18.87
CA ALA A 328 2.29 1.07 -19.30
C ALA A 328 3.79 1.21 -19.01
N PHE A 329 4.44 0.17 -18.46
CA PHE A 329 5.78 0.26 -17.90
C PHE A 329 6.87 -0.18 -18.87
N ARG A 330 6.65 -1.27 -19.62
CA ARG A 330 7.74 -2.03 -20.25
C ARG A 330 8.65 -1.22 -21.17
N LYS A 331 8.12 -0.22 -21.88
CA LYS A 331 8.85 0.69 -22.79
C LYS A 331 8.65 2.17 -22.44
N LEU A 332 8.27 2.47 -21.20
CA LEU A 332 8.18 3.84 -20.70
C LEU A 332 9.56 4.35 -20.31
N GLN A 333 10.12 5.20 -21.17
CA GLN A 333 11.48 5.72 -21.04
C GLN A 333 11.59 6.81 -19.96
N PHE A 334 12.82 7.17 -19.60
CA PHE A 334 13.09 8.17 -18.57
C PHE A 334 12.57 9.58 -18.91
N HIS A 335 12.77 10.06 -20.13
CA HIS A 335 12.42 11.44 -20.50
C HIS A 335 10.90 11.73 -20.46
N PRO A 336 9.99 10.86 -20.95
CA PRO A 336 8.56 11.04 -20.74
C PRO A 336 8.17 11.11 -19.25
N LYS A 337 8.84 10.35 -18.37
CA LYS A 337 8.64 10.43 -16.91
C LYS A 337 9.06 11.79 -16.36
N GLU A 338 10.17 12.35 -16.85
CA GLU A 338 10.63 13.69 -16.49
C GLU A 338 9.63 14.78 -16.96
N LEU A 339 9.08 14.65 -18.17
CA LEU A 339 8.04 15.55 -18.68
C LEU A 339 6.77 15.48 -17.81
N LEU A 340 6.32 14.28 -17.44
CA LEU A 340 5.18 14.10 -16.53
C LEU A 340 5.48 14.64 -15.12
N ASN A 341 6.71 14.51 -14.64
CA ASN A 341 7.15 15.11 -13.37
C ASN A 341 7.06 16.64 -13.42
N LYS A 342 7.49 17.27 -14.52
CA LYS A 342 7.32 18.72 -14.76
C LYS A 342 5.85 19.17 -14.87
N LEU A 343 4.94 18.24 -15.17
CA LEU A 343 3.49 18.48 -15.16
C LEU A 343 2.86 18.25 -13.77
N GLY A 344 3.66 17.87 -12.77
CA GLY A 344 3.26 17.71 -11.38
C GLY A 344 3.18 16.26 -10.89
N SER A 345 3.59 15.25 -11.68
CA SER A 345 3.56 13.85 -11.23
C SER A 345 4.67 13.56 -10.23
N SER A 346 4.28 12.97 -9.10
CA SER A 346 5.16 12.49 -8.04
C SER A 346 5.33 10.97 -8.04
N GLN A 347 4.54 10.21 -8.79
CA GLN A 347 4.53 8.74 -8.74
C GLN A 347 4.89 8.06 -10.07
N ILE A 348 4.99 8.78 -11.19
CA ILE A 348 5.25 8.16 -12.50
C ILE A 348 6.54 7.33 -12.56
N GLN A 349 7.55 7.72 -11.79
CA GLN A 349 8.81 6.98 -11.67
C GLN A 349 8.63 5.61 -10.98
N ASN A 350 7.58 5.47 -10.16
CA ASN A 350 7.27 4.27 -9.39
C ASN A 350 6.41 3.26 -10.17
N LEU A 351 5.89 3.62 -11.35
CA LEU A 351 5.10 2.74 -12.21
C LEU A 351 5.93 1.52 -12.64
N LYS A 352 5.40 0.31 -12.44
CA LYS A 352 5.99 -0.99 -12.80
C LYS A 352 5.02 -1.80 -13.67
N PHE A 353 5.46 -3.01 -14.01
CA PHE A 353 4.70 -3.95 -14.83
C PHE A 353 3.29 -4.14 -14.28
N ARG A 354 2.28 -3.94 -15.14
CA ARG A 354 0.84 -4.04 -14.84
C ARG A 354 0.26 -3.13 -13.77
N ASP A 355 1.03 -2.20 -13.23
CA ASP A 355 0.47 -1.21 -12.29
C ASP A 355 -0.55 -0.34 -13.01
N VAL A 356 -1.62 0.02 -12.31
CA VAL A 356 -2.59 1.01 -12.79
C VAL A 356 -2.37 2.33 -12.07
N TRP A 357 -2.53 3.41 -12.79
CA TRP A 357 -2.19 4.75 -12.34
C TRP A 357 -3.15 5.74 -12.97
N TYR A 358 -3.58 6.73 -12.21
CA TYR A 358 -4.15 7.93 -12.79
C TYR A 358 -3.43 9.16 -12.28
N PHE A 359 -3.46 10.20 -13.10
CA PHE A 359 -2.80 11.46 -12.81
C PHE A 359 -3.56 12.62 -13.44
N VAL A 360 -3.63 13.74 -12.73
CA VAL A 360 -4.07 15.01 -13.29
C VAL A 360 -3.00 16.07 -13.06
N GLY A 361 -2.37 16.51 -14.14
CA GLY A 361 -1.31 17.51 -14.14
C GLY A 361 -1.74 18.84 -14.75
N GLN A 362 -0.88 19.85 -14.59
CA GLN A 362 -1.03 21.13 -15.27
C GLN A 362 0.32 21.67 -15.71
N LYS A 363 0.40 22.15 -16.97
CA LYS A 363 1.65 22.73 -17.47
C LYS A 363 1.95 24.07 -16.79
N GLY A 364 3.07 24.12 -16.09
CA GLY A 364 3.50 25.28 -15.29
C GLY A 364 3.10 25.23 -13.81
N ILE A 365 2.66 24.08 -13.30
CA ILE A 365 2.41 23.88 -11.87
C ILE A 365 3.70 24.06 -11.04
N ASP A 366 3.59 24.71 -9.88
CA ASP A 366 4.67 24.80 -8.87
C ASP A 366 4.48 23.69 -7.82
N GLY A 367 5.23 22.59 -7.94
CA GLY A 367 5.15 21.42 -7.07
C GLY A 367 4.37 20.25 -7.65
N PHE A 368 3.92 19.34 -6.79
CA PHE A 368 3.23 18.10 -7.19
C PHE A 368 1.71 18.21 -7.13
N THR A 369 1.00 17.54 -8.03
CA THR A 369 -0.45 17.52 -8.03
C THR A 369 -1.00 16.72 -6.83
N PRO A 370 -2.12 17.12 -6.20
CA PRO A 370 -2.83 16.27 -5.25
C PRO A 370 -3.70 15.20 -5.93
N TYR A 371 -3.78 15.21 -7.26
CA TYR A 371 -4.67 14.36 -8.05
C TYR A 371 -3.90 13.23 -8.75
N GLU A 372 -3.28 12.36 -7.97
CA GLU A 372 -2.49 11.23 -8.46
C GLU A 372 -2.66 10.02 -7.55
N LYS A 373 -2.88 8.84 -8.13
CA LYS A 373 -2.89 7.55 -7.42
C LYS A 373 -2.29 6.46 -8.29
N ILE A 374 -1.66 5.49 -7.64
CA ILE A 374 -1.10 4.28 -8.24
C ILE A 374 -1.58 3.07 -7.44
N SER A 375 -1.86 1.96 -8.12
CA SER A 375 -2.22 0.66 -7.55
C SER A 375 -1.32 -0.39 -8.21
N PHE A 376 -0.61 -1.13 -7.37
CA PHE A 376 0.49 -2.01 -7.80
C PHE A 376 0.00 -3.43 -8.10
N SER A 377 0.56 -4.06 -9.13
CA SER A 377 0.23 -5.44 -9.50
C SER A 377 0.83 -6.47 -8.52
N GLY A 378 0.20 -7.65 -8.42
CA GLY A 378 0.63 -8.74 -7.53
C GLY A 378 1.86 -9.50 -8.05
N ILE A 379 2.50 -10.31 -7.19
CA ILE A 379 3.72 -11.10 -7.51
C ILE A 379 3.47 -12.05 -8.70
N ASP A 380 2.29 -12.64 -8.79
CA ASP A 380 1.91 -13.59 -9.85
C ASP A 380 1.35 -12.90 -11.10
N ALA A 381 1.63 -11.60 -11.27
CA ALA A 381 1.03 -10.76 -12.30
C ALA A 381 -0.51 -10.70 -12.21
N GLU A 382 -1.08 -10.90 -11.02
CA GLU A 382 -2.49 -10.60 -10.76
C GLU A 382 -2.78 -9.12 -11.02
N TRP A 383 -3.98 -8.85 -11.54
CA TRP A 383 -4.42 -7.51 -11.91
C TRP A 383 -4.57 -6.64 -10.65
N PRO A 384 -3.99 -5.43 -10.64
CA PRO A 384 -4.13 -4.51 -9.50
C PRO A 384 -5.59 -4.08 -9.30
N THR A 385 -5.91 -3.59 -8.10
CA THR A 385 -7.23 -2.99 -7.84
C THR A 385 -7.44 -1.81 -8.80
N PRO A 386 -8.54 -1.80 -9.58
CA PRO A 386 -8.80 -0.71 -10.52
C PRO A 386 -9.08 0.58 -9.75
N LEU A 387 -8.50 1.69 -10.21
CA LEU A 387 -8.73 3.00 -9.63
C LEU A 387 -9.91 3.67 -10.34
N LYS A 388 -10.87 4.16 -9.56
CA LYS A 388 -12.01 4.93 -10.04
C LYS A 388 -12.30 6.10 -9.11
N ASP A 389 -12.13 7.32 -9.60
CA ASP A 389 -12.43 8.53 -8.83
C ASP A 389 -13.21 9.53 -9.67
N SER A 390 -14.24 10.14 -9.05
CA SER A 390 -15.07 11.18 -9.65
C SER A 390 -15.10 12.44 -8.77
N PHE A 391 -14.51 13.54 -9.22
CA PHE A 391 -14.35 14.76 -8.43
C PHE A 391 -14.49 16.04 -9.25
N CYS A 392 -14.59 17.18 -8.56
CA CYS A 392 -14.59 18.49 -9.20
C CYS A 392 -13.15 19.01 -9.28
N LEU A 393 -12.66 19.17 -10.51
CA LEU A 393 -11.31 19.61 -10.78
C LEU A 393 -11.27 21.14 -10.94
N PRO A 394 -10.40 21.86 -10.22
CA PRO A 394 -10.26 23.30 -10.39
C PRO A 394 -9.57 23.64 -11.72
N LYS A 395 -9.97 24.75 -12.34
CA LYS A 395 -9.34 25.27 -13.56
C LYS A 395 -7.85 25.65 -13.39
N LYS A 396 -7.41 25.84 -12.15
CA LYS A 396 -6.01 26.07 -11.77
C LYS A 396 -5.63 25.14 -10.62
N LEU A 397 -4.66 24.25 -10.86
CA LEU A 397 -4.16 23.33 -9.85
C LEU A 397 -3.20 24.06 -8.91
N THR A 398 -3.24 23.69 -7.64
CA THR A 398 -2.27 24.17 -6.63
C THR A 398 -1.33 23.01 -6.31
N GLY A 399 -0.04 23.19 -6.58
CA GLY A 399 0.96 22.16 -6.31
C GLY A 399 1.35 22.09 -4.83
N LEU A 400 1.69 20.88 -4.39
CA LEU A 400 2.17 20.57 -3.05
C LEU A 400 3.70 20.59 -3.04
N LYS A 401 4.29 21.29 -2.06
CA LYS A 401 5.76 21.47 -1.94
C LYS A 401 6.50 20.31 -1.28
N VAL A 402 5.77 19.41 -0.62
CA VAL A 402 6.30 18.18 -0.03
C VAL A 402 5.19 17.14 -0.05
N ILE A 403 5.35 16.09 -0.85
CA ILE A 403 4.67 14.82 -0.63
C ILE A 403 5.78 13.90 -0.13
N PRO A 404 5.78 13.44 1.13
CA PRO A 404 6.62 12.31 1.50
C PRO A 404 6.21 11.16 0.58
N ASP A 405 7.15 10.60 -0.17
CA ASP A 405 6.88 9.35 -0.88
C ASP A 405 6.23 8.39 0.13
N PRO A 406 5.04 7.83 -0.15
CA PRO A 406 4.59 6.69 0.61
C PRO A 406 5.73 5.67 0.53
N PRO A 407 6.32 5.26 1.68
CA PRO A 407 7.49 4.41 1.65
C PRO A 407 7.15 3.15 0.87
N PHE A 408 7.86 2.91 -0.24
CA PHE A 408 7.81 1.65 -0.97
C PHE A 408 8.48 0.59 -0.09
N THR A 409 7.70 -0.04 0.78
CA THR A 409 8.13 -1.22 1.52
C THR A 409 7.22 -2.36 1.13
N ARG A 410 7.68 -3.18 0.17
CA ARG A 410 7.08 -4.51 -0.02
C ARG A 410 7.29 -5.30 1.25
N ASN A 411 6.20 -5.74 1.86
CA ASN A 411 6.25 -6.51 3.09
C ASN A 411 6.49 -7.99 2.75
N GLU A 412 7.69 -8.31 2.29
CA GLU A 412 8.05 -9.67 1.84
C GLU A 412 7.82 -10.72 2.93
N ALA A 413 8.00 -10.34 4.20
CA ALA A 413 7.75 -11.22 5.34
C ALA A 413 6.25 -11.56 5.47
N LYS A 414 5.38 -10.54 5.39
CA LYS A 414 3.92 -10.73 5.40
C LYS A 414 3.43 -11.51 4.18
N ARG A 415 3.98 -11.23 2.99
CA ARG A 415 3.67 -11.97 1.76
C ARG A 415 4.05 -13.45 1.86
N ALA A 416 5.28 -13.75 2.31
CA ALA A 416 5.73 -15.12 2.51
C ALA A 416 4.84 -15.89 3.50
N PHE A 417 4.39 -15.22 4.57
CA PHE A 417 3.43 -15.77 5.50
C PHE A 417 2.07 -16.06 4.83
N CYS A 418 1.52 -15.08 4.11
CA CYS A 418 0.22 -15.19 3.45
C CYS A 418 0.18 -16.19 2.29
N THR A 419 1.32 -16.46 1.64
CA THR A 419 1.43 -17.54 0.65
C THR A 419 1.46 -18.92 1.30
N LYS A 420 1.92 -19.01 2.55
CA LYS A 420 2.13 -20.27 3.27
C LYS A 420 0.92 -20.72 4.09
N TYR A 421 0.12 -19.77 4.59
CA TYR A 421 -0.95 -20.05 5.54
C TYR A 421 -2.29 -19.41 5.13
N ASP A 422 -3.35 -20.21 5.20
CA ASP A 422 -4.73 -19.78 4.96
C ASP A 422 -5.41 -19.30 6.25
N GLY A 423 -6.63 -18.75 6.15
CA GLY A 423 -7.44 -18.37 7.32
C GLY A 423 -7.24 -16.93 7.81
N TYR A 424 -6.24 -16.23 7.28
CA TYR A 424 -5.90 -14.83 7.60
C TYR A 424 -6.49 -13.83 6.61
N ALA A 425 -7.74 -14.01 6.17
CA ALA A 425 -8.35 -13.27 5.07
C ALA A 425 -8.18 -11.74 5.15
N ASP A 426 -8.46 -11.12 6.31
CA ASP A 426 -8.34 -9.66 6.48
C ASP A 426 -6.87 -9.21 6.44
N PHE A 427 -5.98 -9.98 7.07
CA PHE A 427 -4.56 -9.65 7.16
C PHE A 427 -3.84 -9.86 5.83
N CYS A 428 -4.18 -10.93 5.11
CA CYS A 428 -3.62 -11.33 3.84
C CYS A 428 -4.41 -10.79 2.63
N ASP A 429 -5.31 -9.83 2.87
CA ASP A 429 -6.01 -9.14 1.80
C ASP A 429 -5.01 -8.41 0.88
N SER A 430 -5.21 -8.54 -0.43
CA SER A 430 -4.31 -8.00 -1.43
C SER A 430 -4.23 -6.47 -1.39
N THR A 431 -5.28 -5.79 -0.91
CA THR A 431 -5.31 -4.33 -0.76
C THR A 431 -4.45 -3.82 0.40
N HIS A 432 -4.13 -4.68 1.37
CA HIS A 432 -3.37 -4.35 2.59
C HIS A 432 -2.05 -5.13 2.71
N MET A 433 -1.63 -5.81 1.64
CA MET A 433 -0.50 -6.75 1.67
C MET A 433 0.84 -6.08 2.01
N ASP A 434 1.03 -4.85 1.58
CA ASP A 434 2.26 -4.08 1.83
C ASP A 434 2.12 -3.08 2.99
N ASP A 435 0.97 -3.06 3.68
CA ASP A 435 0.83 -2.24 4.87
C ASP A 435 1.86 -2.68 5.92
N PRO A 436 2.57 -1.72 6.53
CA PRO A 436 3.52 -2.04 7.58
C PRO A 436 2.78 -2.65 8.76
N VAL A 437 3.36 -3.72 9.31
CA VAL A 437 2.86 -4.27 10.57
C VAL A 437 2.93 -3.20 11.66
N ILE A 438 1.88 -3.12 12.47
CA ILE A 438 1.74 -2.10 13.50
C ILE A 438 2.96 -2.09 14.41
N LYS A 439 3.49 -0.90 14.65
CA LYS A 439 4.62 -0.69 15.57
C LYS A 439 4.12 -0.25 16.94
N PRO A 440 4.86 -0.60 18.02
CA PRO A 440 4.53 -0.18 19.37
C PRO A 440 4.38 1.34 19.48
N VAL A 441 3.33 1.78 20.18
CA VAL A 441 3.11 3.19 20.47
C VAL A 441 3.90 3.58 21.73
N GLY A 442 4.65 4.69 21.65
CA GLY A 442 5.37 5.23 22.80
C GLY A 442 4.44 5.62 23.96
N LEU A 443 4.96 5.57 25.19
CA LEU A 443 4.20 5.98 26.37
C LEU A 443 3.83 7.46 26.29
N THR A 444 2.54 7.77 26.38
CA THR A 444 2.00 9.13 26.28
C THR A 444 2.18 9.93 27.57
N ASP A 445 2.02 9.28 28.73
CA ASP A 445 2.18 9.88 30.05
C ASP A 445 3.53 9.49 30.67
N ALA A 446 4.48 10.43 30.67
CA ALA A 446 5.82 10.21 31.21
C ALA A 446 5.84 9.90 32.72
N SER A 447 4.79 10.27 33.48
CA SER A 447 4.70 9.96 34.91
C SER A 447 4.57 8.46 35.18
N LEU A 448 4.06 7.71 34.20
CA LEU A 448 3.86 6.27 34.28
C LEU A 448 5.06 5.44 33.83
N LYS A 449 6.18 6.07 33.45
CA LYS A 449 7.37 5.37 32.93
C LYS A 449 7.89 4.26 33.84
N ASN A 450 7.78 4.44 35.16
CA ASN A 450 8.25 3.48 36.17
C ASN A 450 7.13 2.59 36.72
N ASN A 451 5.92 2.65 36.15
CA ASN A 451 4.82 1.80 36.57
C ASN A 451 5.11 0.36 36.16
N ILE A 452 4.91 -0.58 37.08
CA ILE A 452 5.24 -1.99 36.90
C ILE A 452 4.54 -2.63 35.70
N VAL A 453 3.36 -2.14 35.31
CA VAL A 453 2.53 -2.69 34.22
C VAL A 453 3.26 -2.70 32.89
N TYR A 454 4.11 -1.70 32.62
CA TYR A 454 4.90 -1.63 31.38
C TYR A 454 6.13 -2.58 31.38
N SER A 455 6.35 -3.27 32.49
CA SER A 455 7.31 -4.37 32.64
C SER A 455 6.66 -5.71 33.00
N THR A 456 5.33 -5.73 33.12
CA THR A 456 4.56 -6.94 33.40
C THR A 456 4.41 -7.74 32.10
N PRO A 457 4.77 -9.05 32.08
CA PRO A 457 4.60 -9.88 30.90
C PRO A 457 3.15 -9.93 30.43
N ILE A 458 2.94 -9.80 29.13
CA ILE A 458 1.65 -10.02 28.46
C ILE A 458 1.73 -11.39 27.77
N LEU A 459 0.99 -12.36 28.29
CA LEU A 459 0.84 -13.70 27.77
C LEU A 459 -0.38 -13.75 26.84
N ILE A 460 -0.14 -13.93 25.54
CA ILE A 460 -1.17 -14.15 24.53
C ILE A 460 -1.28 -15.64 24.26
N ILE A 461 -2.49 -16.18 24.37
CA ILE A 461 -2.81 -17.59 24.10
C ILE A 461 -3.69 -17.63 22.84
N PRO A 462 -3.13 -18.02 21.69
CA PRO A 462 -3.89 -18.20 20.46
C PRO A 462 -4.97 -19.27 20.61
N GLY A 463 -6.05 -19.14 19.85
CA GLY A 463 -6.88 -20.29 19.51
C GLY A 463 -7.01 -20.43 18.00
N MET A 464 -8.19 -20.80 17.52
CA MET A 464 -8.39 -21.22 16.13
C MET A 464 -8.87 -20.09 15.21
N ASN A 465 -9.23 -18.92 15.75
CA ASN A 465 -9.68 -17.79 14.96
C ASN A 465 -8.48 -16.92 14.55
N HIS A 466 -7.86 -17.26 13.42
CA HIS A 466 -6.67 -16.60 12.88
C HIS A 466 -6.81 -15.07 12.73
N ASN A 467 -7.93 -14.59 12.19
CA ASN A 467 -8.18 -13.15 12.05
C ASN A 467 -8.32 -12.45 13.41
N ALA A 468 -8.92 -13.12 14.40
CA ALA A 468 -9.03 -12.59 15.75
C ALA A 468 -7.66 -12.46 16.44
N LEU A 469 -6.76 -13.43 16.23
CA LEU A 469 -5.39 -13.37 16.73
C LEU A 469 -4.65 -12.15 16.15
N VAL A 470 -4.73 -11.91 14.84
CA VAL A 470 -4.13 -10.72 14.21
C VAL A 470 -4.61 -9.45 14.90
N LYS A 471 -5.92 -9.27 15.02
CA LYS A 471 -6.51 -8.06 15.63
C LYS A 471 -6.12 -7.90 17.11
N LEU A 472 -5.96 -8.99 17.84
CA LEU A 472 -5.43 -8.97 19.21
C LEU A 472 -3.97 -8.50 19.24
N LEU A 473 -3.11 -9.01 18.36
CA LEU A 473 -1.70 -8.57 18.27
C LEU A 473 -1.62 -7.08 17.92
N GLU A 474 -2.41 -6.63 16.94
CA GLU A 474 -2.51 -5.23 16.54
C GLU A 474 -2.93 -4.32 17.70
N THR A 475 -4.07 -4.61 18.34
CA THR A 475 -4.57 -3.80 19.45
C THR A 475 -3.68 -3.87 20.70
N THR A 476 -2.88 -4.93 20.86
CA THR A 476 -1.83 -5.03 21.88
C THR A 476 -0.70 -4.05 21.61
N LEU A 477 -0.19 -3.99 20.37
CA LEU A 477 0.89 -3.07 20.02
C LEU A 477 0.45 -1.60 19.95
N MET A 478 -0.84 -1.36 19.74
CA MET A 478 -1.43 -0.01 19.83
C MET A 478 -1.45 0.54 21.27
N GLN A 479 -1.25 -0.28 22.30
CA GLN A 479 -1.30 0.18 23.69
C GLN A 479 -0.12 1.12 24.00
N PRO A 480 -0.37 2.37 24.45
CA PRO A 480 0.71 3.30 24.75
C PRO A 480 1.66 2.77 25.83
N GLY A 481 2.95 2.70 25.51
CA GLY A 481 4.01 2.23 26.40
C GLY A 481 4.24 0.72 26.41
N VAL A 482 3.53 -0.04 25.56
CA VAL A 482 3.80 -1.47 25.40
C VAL A 482 5.21 -1.70 24.86
N ASP A 483 5.90 -2.69 25.42
CA ASP A 483 7.21 -3.13 24.95
C ASP A 483 7.11 -4.59 24.48
N PRO A 484 7.31 -4.88 23.18
CA PRO A 484 7.20 -6.23 22.64
C PRO A 484 8.09 -7.26 23.33
N LYS A 485 9.17 -6.85 24.01
CA LYS A 485 10.04 -7.78 24.75
C LYS A 485 9.35 -8.45 25.94
N PHE A 486 8.25 -7.86 26.43
CA PHE A 486 7.42 -8.40 27.50
C PHE A 486 6.13 -9.04 26.98
N VAL A 487 5.87 -8.99 25.67
CA VAL A 487 4.74 -9.69 25.05
C VAL A 487 5.23 -11.06 24.58
N VAL A 488 4.49 -12.12 24.91
CA VAL A 488 4.78 -13.48 24.45
C VAL A 488 3.53 -14.16 23.93
N VAL A 489 3.62 -14.73 22.72
CA VAL A 489 2.61 -15.64 22.17
C VAL A 489 2.99 -17.07 22.52
N ALA A 490 2.23 -17.70 23.41
CA ALA A 490 2.43 -19.08 23.81
C ALA A 490 1.53 -20.01 23.00
N PHE A 491 2.10 -20.68 21.99
CA PHE A 491 1.35 -21.41 20.96
C PHE A 491 1.54 -22.92 21.07
N ASP A 492 0.54 -23.69 20.63
CA ASP A 492 0.63 -25.16 20.49
C ASP A 492 1.54 -25.53 19.31
N ASP A 493 2.49 -26.43 19.52
CA ASP A 493 3.49 -26.84 18.53
C ASP A 493 2.93 -27.40 17.21
N LYS A 494 1.66 -27.81 17.18
CA LYS A 494 0.95 -28.19 15.94
C LYS A 494 0.60 -27.01 15.04
N PHE A 495 0.64 -25.77 15.55
CA PHE A 495 0.29 -24.55 14.81
C PHE A 495 1.49 -23.60 14.74
N PRO A 496 2.54 -23.97 13.96
CA PRO A 496 3.76 -23.16 13.84
C PRO A 496 3.50 -21.78 13.22
N GLU A 497 2.39 -21.61 12.50
CA GLU A 497 1.95 -20.33 11.94
C GLU A 497 1.82 -19.23 13.00
N HIS A 498 1.38 -19.55 14.21
CA HIS A 498 1.28 -18.58 15.30
C HIS A 498 2.66 -18.00 15.70
N ALA A 499 3.71 -18.79 15.58
CA ALA A 499 5.08 -18.35 15.87
C ALA A 499 5.61 -17.40 14.79
N GLU A 500 5.37 -17.74 13.53
CA GLU A 500 5.77 -16.93 12.37
C GLU A 500 5.00 -15.61 12.34
N LEU A 501 3.69 -15.65 12.61
CA LEU A 501 2.86 -14.46 12.76
C LEU A 501 3.40 -13.55 13.88
N ALA A 502 3.63 -14.08 15.08
CA ALA A 502 4.21 -13.30 16.17
C ALA A 502 5.55 -12.65 15.78
N GLY A 503 6.37 -13.37 14.99
CA GLY A 503 7.61 -12.85 14.41
C GLY A 503 7.41 -11.64 13.49
N LEU A 504 6.37 -11.62 12.66
CA LEU A 504 6.02 -10.47 11.82
C LEU A 504 5.71 -9.21 12.65
N PHE A 505 5.10 -9.40 13.82
CA PHE A 505 4.77 -8.33 14.77
C PHE A 505 5.95 -7.96 15.70
N GLY A 506 7.12 -8.62 15.56
CA GLY A 506 8.26 -8.41 16.45
C GLY A 506 8.01 -8.86 17.90
N ILE A 507 7.02 -9.75 18.09
CA ILE A 507 6.62 -10.28 19.40
C ILE A 507 7.34 -11.61 19.65
N ARG A 508 7.75 -11.85 20.91
CA ARG A 508 8.35 -13.13 21.30
C ARG A 508 7.30 -14.24 21.17
N ASN A 509 7.71 -15.41 20.66
CA ASN A 509 6.88 -16.61 20.70
C ASN A 509 7.49 -17.68 21.61
N HIS A 510 6.65 -18.59 22.10
CA HIS A 510 7.06 -19.73 22.89
C HIS A 510 6.19 -20.95 22.53
N SER A 511 6.85 -22.02 22.10
CA SER A 511 6.17 -23.26 21.73
C SER A 511 5.81 -24.06 22.98
N LEU A 512 4.59 -24.58 23.01
CA LEU A 512 4.07 -25.48 24.02
C LEU A 512 3.79 -26.84 23.38
N THR A 513 4.07 -27.91 24.13
CA THR A 513 3.72 -29.26 23.68
C THR A 513 2.22 -29.37 23.44
N SER A 514 1.83 -30.03 22.36
CA SER A 514 0.43 -30.07 21.95
C SER A 514 -0.54 -30.46 23.06
N SER A 515 -1.68 -29.78 23.10
CA SER A 515 -2.73 -29.95 24.09
C SER A 515 -4.03 -30.45 23.44
N ILE A 516 -4.80 -31.26 24.17
CA ILE A 516 -6.10 -31.75 23.67
C ILE A 516 -7.23 -30.82 24.12
N THR A 517 -7.08 -30.22 25.30
CA THR A 517 -8.10 -29.34 25.88
C THR A 517 -7.59 -27.92 26.03
N TYR A 518 -8.52 -26.96 26.00
CA TYR A 518 -8.26 -25.57 26.33
C TYR A 518 -7.56 -25.40 27.69
N SER A 519 -8.04 -26.11 28.71
CA SER A 519 -7.51 -26.00 30.08
C SER A 519 -6.08 -26.50 30.20
N GLU A 520 -5.70 -27.52 29.43
CA GLU A 520 -4.32 -27.99 29.34
C GLU A 520 -3.42 -26.92 28.69
N GLN A 521 -3.86 -26.33 27.58
CA GLN A 521 -3.14 -25.26 26.89
C GLN A 521 -2.93 -24.04 27.80
N MET A 522 -4.01 -23.58 28.45
CA MET A 522 -3.98 -22.47 29.41
C MET A 522 -3.02 -22.75 30.56
N ASN A 523 -3.03 -23.96 31.13
CA ASN A 523 -2.11 -24.31 32.20
C ASN A 523 -0.64 -24.27 31.75
N LYS A 524 -0.32 -24.92 30.62
CA LYS A 524 1.05 -24.93 30.09
C LYS A 524 1.55 -23.50 29.81
N ALA A 525 0.69 -22.64 29.26
CA ALA A 525 1.02 -21.24 29.00
C ALA A 525 1.29 -20.44 30.28
N LEU A 526 0.45 -20.60 31.32
CA LEU A 526 0.65 -19.97 32.63
C LEU A 526 1.91 -20.47 33.33
N GLU A 527 2.24 -21.77 33.25
CA GLU A 527 3.48 -22.30 33.82
C GLU A 527 4.72 -21.77 33.06
N ALA A 528 4.62 -21.65 31.73
CA ALA A 528 5.71 -21.18 30.89
C ALA A 528 6.07 -19.71 31.14
N VAL A 529 5.08 -18.82 31.39
CA VAL A 529 5.35 -17.38 31.48
C VAL A 529 6.33 -17.01 32.60
N TRP A 530 6.23 -17.64 33.78
CA TRP A 530 7.17 -17.39 34.88
C TRP A 530 8.50 -18.13 34.73
N THR A 531 8.59 -19.09 33.82
CA THR A 531 9.88 -19.65 33.38
C THR A 531 10.61 -18.65 32.49
N LEU A 532 9.87 -17.96 31.60
CA LEU A 532 10.41 -16.94 30.70
C LEU A 532 10.71 -15.61 31.41
N TYR A 533 9.92 -15.26 32.42
CA TYR A 533 10.02 -14.00 33.17
C TYR A 533 10.03 -14.28 34.69
N PRO A 534 11.13 -14.83 35.23
CA PRO A 534 11.17 -15.32 36.62
C PRO A 534 10.98 -14.21 37.67
N LEU A 535 11.37 -12.98 37.33
CA LEU A 535 11.27 -11.80 38.21
C LEU A 535 9.91 -11.10 38.16
N ALA A 536 9.01 -11.50 37.25
CA ALA A 536 7.70 -10.85 37.13
C ALA A 536 6.80 -11.20 38.31
N ALA A 537 6.31 -10.18 39.01
CA ALA A 537 5.35 -10.35 40.11
C ALA A 537 3.94 -10.71 39.62
N ASN A 538 3.59 -10.22 38.43
CA ASN A 538 2.27 -10.35 37.82
C ASN A 538 2.41 -10.82 36.36
N VAL A 539 1.31 -11.27 35.76
CA VAL A 539 1.18 -11.54 34.32
C VAL A 539 -0.16 -11.00 33.83
N ILE A 540 -0.21 -10.40 32.64
CA ILE A 540 -1.45 -10.08 31.94
C ILE A 540 -1.73 -11.21 30.96
N VAL A 541 -2.91 -11.81 31.01
CA VAL A 541 -3.31 -12.94 30.16
C VAL A 541 -4.38 -12.48 29.18
N LEU A 542 -4.10 -12.66 27.90
CA LEU A 542 -4.99 -12.34 26.79
C LEU A 542 -5.27 -13.61 25.99
N GLU A 543 -6.55 -13.88 25.75
CA GLU A 543 -7.01 -14.98 24.88
C GLU A 543 -7.44 -14.42 23.54
N GLU A 544 -7.59 -15.28 22.53
CA GLU A 544 -8.16 -14.92 21.23
C GLU A 544 -9.54 -14.24 21.34
N GLU A 545 -9.92 -13.53 20.26
CA GLU A 545 -11.20 -12.80 20.11
C GLU A 545 -11.37 -11.57 21.01
N LEU A 546 -10.30 -11.13 21.65
CA LEU A 546 -10.27 -9.90 22.43
C LEU A 546 -9.65 -8.76 21.61
N LEU A 547 -10.33 -7.62 21.61
CA LEU A 547 -9.82 -6.34 21.10
C LEU A 547 -9.62 -5.41 22.30
N LEU A 548 -8.39 -4.94 22.50
CA LEU A 548 -8.07 -4.08 23.64
C LEU A 548 -8.58 -2.65 23.40
N ALA A 549 -9.17 -2.04 24.44
CA ALA A 549 -9.48 -0.62 24.44
C ALA A 549 -8.20 0.22 24.40
N SER A 550 -8.31 1.47 23.94
CA SER A 550 -7.17 2.40 23.84
C SER A 550 -6.50 2.74 25.18
N ASP A 551 -7.23 2.60 26.31
CA ASP A 551 -6.72 2.81 27.66
C ASP A 551 -6.46 1.50 28.44
N PHE A 552 -6.43 0.33 27.79
CA PHE A 552 -6.35 -0.96 28.50
C PHE A 552 -5.14 -1.03 29.45
N LEU A 553 -3.92 -0.75 28.97
CA LEU A 553 -2.74 -0.73 29.84
C LEU A 553 -2.76 0.45 30.83
N TYR A 554 -3.37 1.58 30.47
CA TYR A 554 -3.50 2.74 31.34
C TYR A 554 -4.43 2.45 32.54
N PHE A 555 -5.54 1.75 32.30
CA PHE A 555 -6.44 1.24 33.34
C PHE A 555 -5.71 0.28 34.27
N MET A 556 -5.00 -0.71 33.71
CA MET A 556 -4.21 -1.65 34.50
C MET A 556 -3.15 -0.93 35.35
N ALA A 557 -2.46 0.07 34.77
CA ALA A 557 -1.44 0.87 35.45
C ALA A 557 -2.01 1.67 36.63
N GLN A 558 -3.22 2.21 36.50
CA GLN A 558 -3.91 2.90 37.59
C GLN A 558 -4.30 1.95 38.74
N CYS A 559 -4.73 0.73 38.42
CA CYS A 559 -5.14 -0.27 39.42
C CYS A 559 -3.97 -1.02 40.08
N ALA A 560 -2.83 -1.14 39.39
CA ALA A 560 -1.69 -1.94 39.84
C ALA A 560 -1.18 -1.63 41.26
N PRO A 561 -1.03 -0.36 41.70
CA PRO A 561 -0.54 -0.07 43.05
C PRO A 561 -1.45 -0.60 44.17
N ILE A 562 -2.77 -0.58 43.96
CA ILE A 562 -3.74 -1.12 44.92
C ILE A 562 -3.75 -2.63 44.84
N PHE A 563 -3.71 -3.16 43.62
CA PHE A 563 -3.66 -4.60 43.36
C PHE A 563 -2.47 -5.26 44.04
N ASP A 564 -1.26 -4.72 43.92
CA ASP A 564 -0.06 -5.31 44.52
C ASP A 564 -0.09 -5.31 46.05
N ARG A 565 -0.66 -4.26 46.66
CA ARG A 565 -0.69 -4.09 48.12
C ARG A 565 -1.79 -4.90 48.81
N ASP A 566 -2.93 -5.08 48.14
CA ASP A 566 -4.09 -5.78 48.73
C ASP A 566 -4.04 -7.28 48.44
N GLU A 567 -3.70 -8.09 49.45
CA GLU A 567 -3.60 -9.55 49.33
C GLU A 567 -4.93 -10.26 49.01
N THR A 568 -6.06 -9.59 49.22
CA THR A 568 -7.40 -10.16 48.95
C THR A 568 -7.81 -10.04 47.48
N LEU A 569 -7.10 -9.22 46.70
CA LEU A 569 -7.29 -9.13 45.25
C LEU A 569 -6.46 -10.19 44.52
N PHE A 570 -7.16 -11.04 43.76
CA PHE A 570 -6.55 -12.15 43.03
C PHE A 570 -6.25 -11.81 41.58
N ALA A 571 -7.10 -10.97 40.97
CA ALA A 571 -6.88 -10.47 39.61
C ALA A 571 -7.40 -9.04 39.40
N ILE A 572 -7.01 -8.43 38.28
CA ILE A 572 -7.72 -7.31 37.66
C ILE A 572 -8.28 -7.84 36.33
N SER A 573 -9.56 -7.67 36.04
CA SER A 573 -10.18 -8.03 34.76
C SER A 573 -10.60 -6.76 34.02
N ALA A 574 -10.35 -6.71 32.72
CA ALA A 574 -10.80 -5.61 31.88
C ALA A 574 -12.26 -5.76 31.43
N PHE A 575 -12.91 -6.88 31.73
CA PHE A 575 -14.26 -7.19 31.24
C PHE A 575 -15.30 -7.18 32.36
N ASN A 576 -16.36 -6.41 32.13
CA ASN A 576 -17.57 -6.40 32.96
C ASN A 576 -18.64 -7.27 32.29
N TYR A 577 -19.08 -8.36 32.91
CA TYR A 577 -20.15 -9.22 32.38
C TYR A 577 -21.49 -8.48 32.17
N ASN A 578 -21.76 -7.47 33.00
CA ASN A 578 -22.92 -6.58 32.93
C ASN A 578 -22.60 -5.24 32.25
N GLY A 579 -21.53 -5.15 31.45
CA GLY A 579 -21.11 -3.96 30.70
C GLY A 579 -21.98 -3.63 29.47
N PHE A 580 -23.29 -3.88 29.53
CA PHE A 580 -24.23 -3.59 28.43
C PHE A 580 -24.54 -2.10 28.34
N VAL A 581 -25.01 -1.64 27.17
CA VAL A 581 -25.47 -0.25 26.95
C VAL A 581 -26.55 0.18 27.95
N THR A 582 -27.36 -0.76 28.44
CA THR A 582 -28.44 -0.50 29.40
C THR A 582 -28.02 -0.49 30.86
N SER A 583 -26.92 -1.17 31.20
CA SER A 583 -26.51 -1.48 32.57
C SER A 583 -25.10 -1.02 32.93
N SER A 584 -24.52 -0.13 32.13
CA SER A 584 -23.19 0.43 32.31
C SER A 584 -23.12 1.84 31.73
N GLY A 585 -22.11 2.64 32.11
CA GLY A 585 -21.85 3.93 31.48
C GLY A 585 -20.85 4.83 32.20
N ASN A 586 -20.47 4.51 33.43
CA ASN A 586 -19.51 5.28 34.21
C ASN A 586 -18.07 4.81 33.93
N ARG A 587 -17.39 5.49 33.00
CA ARG A 587 -16.03 5.14 32.59
C ARG A 587 -14.99 5.18 33.72
N SER A 588 -15.22 5.94 34.78
CA SER A 588 -14.28 6.11 35.91
C SER A 588 -14.50 5.15 37.08
N LEU A 589 -15.53 4.30 37.02
CA LEU A 589 -15.95 3.43 38.12
C LEU A 589 -15.33 2.04 38.00
N VAL A 590 -14.91 1.48 39.15
CA VAL A 590 -14.35 0.13 39.28
C VAL A 590 -15.02 -0.56 40.46
N TYR A 591 -15.30 -1.84 40.30
CA TYR A 591 -15.93 -2.72 41.26
C TYR A 591 -14.92 -3.75 41.77
N ARG A 592 -15.11 -4.21 43.01
CA ARG A 592 -14.64 -5.53 43.45
C ARG A 592 -15.76 -6.54 43.18
N VAL A 593 -15.43 -7.68 42.59
CA VAL A 593 -16.36 -8.78 42.27
C VAL A 593 -15.70 -10.13 42.49
N GLU A 594 -16.48 -11.21 42.59
CA GLU A 594 -15.99 -12.57 42.87
C GLU A 594 -15.91 -13.46 41.61
N ASP A 595 -15.88 -12.86 40.41
CA ASP A 595 -15.82 -13.56 39.11
C ASP A 595 -14.37 -13.76 38.65
N PHE A 596 -13.60 -14.49 39.45
CA PHE A 596 -12.21 -14.79 39.13
C PHE A 596 -12.07 -15.73 37.92
N PRO A 597 -11.12 -15.52 36.98
CA PRO A 597 -10.27 -14.34 36.84
C PRO A 597 -10.90 -13.23 35.98
N GLY A 598 -11.93 -13.51 35.18
CA GLY A 598 -12.50 -12.61 34.18
C GLY A 598 -11.84 -12.74 32.80
N LEU A 599 -11.98 -11.73 31.94
CA LEU A 599 -11.36 -11.70 30.60
C LEU A 599 -10.32 -10.58 30.50
N ALA A 600 -9.25 -10.82 29.74
CA ALA A 600 -8.08 -9.95 29.63
C ALA A 600 -7.60 -9.50 31.02
N PHE A 601 -7.11 -10.47 31.81
CA PHE A 601 -6.91 -10.30 33.24
C PHE A 601 -5.43 -10.23 33.63
N MET A 602 -5.11 -9.47 34.66
CA MET A 602 -3.82 -9.48 35.33
C MET A 602 -3.87 -10.40 36.55
N LEU A 603 -2.96 -11.35 36.64
CA LEU A 603 -2.87 -12.37 37.70
C LEU A 603 -1.56 -12.22 38.48
N LYS A 604 -1.64 -12.36 39.81
CA LYS A 604 -0.45 -12.40 40.68
C LYS A 604 0.24 -13.75 40.60
N LYS A 605 1.58 -13.73 40.57
CA LYS A 605 2.40 -14.93 40.74
C LYS A 605 2.14 -15.62 42.08
N SER A 606 1.97 -14.85 43.15
CA SER A 606 1.70 -15.39 44.49
C SER A 606 0.37 -16.16 44.56
N VAL A 607 -0.66 -15.70 43.84
CA VAL A 607 -1.94 -16.40 43.72
C VAL A 607 -1.77 -17.68 42.92
N PHE A 608 -1.07 -17.61 41.78
CA PHE A 608 -0.78 -18.77 40.95
C PHE A 608 -0.02 -19.86 41.73
N ASP A 609 1.11 -19.51 42.35
CA ASP A 609 1.98 -20.45 43.08
C ASP A 609 1.25 -21.09 44.28
N LYS A 610 0.42 -20.33 45.00
CA LYS A 610 -0.26 -20.81 46.21
C LYS A 610 -1.50 -21.67 45.91
N TYR A 611 -2.30 -21.24 44.94
CA TYR A 611 -3.66 -21.77 44.75
C TYR A 611 -3.88 -22.52 43.44
N MET A 612 -3.10 -22.26 42.40
CA MET A 612 -3.38 -22.76 41.05
C MET A 612 -2.37 -23.81 40.59
N LYS A 613 -1.06 -23.57 40.82
CA LYS A 613 0.02 -24.44 40.38
C LYS A 613 -0.15 -25.85 40.92
N GLY A 614 -0.16 -26.84 40.02
CA GLY A 614 -0.44 -28.24 40.34
C GLY A 614 -1.89 -28.57 40.71
N LYS A 615 -2.81 -27.58 40.70
CA LYS A 615 -4.23 -27.71 41.07
C LYS A 615 -5.19 -27.21 39.98
N MET A 616 -4.69 -26.90 38.78
CA MET A 616 -5.47 -26.31 37.68
C MET A 616 -6.72 -27.11 37.30
N LYS A 617 -6.65 -28.45 37.30
CA LYS A 617 -7.82 -29.29 37.01
C LYS A 617 -8.96 -29.12 38.01
N ALA A 618 -8.64 -28.76 39.26
CA ALA A 618 -9.64 -28.56 40.32
C ALA A 618 -10.23 -27.15 40.34
N CYS A 619 -9.47 -26.12 39.93
CA CYS A 619 -9.93 -24.73 39.97
C CYS A 619 -10.42 -24.17 38.63
N CYS A 620 -9.78 -24.61 37.54
CA CYS A 620 -9.59 -23.82 36.34
C CYS A 620 -9.79 -24.69 35.07
N SER A 621 -10.72 -25.65 35.15
CA SER A 621 -11.05 -26.57 34.05
C SER A 621 -11.95 -25.95 32.98
N GLU A 622 -12.73 -24.94 33.36
CA GLU A 622 -13.66 -24.21 32.49
C GLU A 622 -12.99 -23.03 31.78
N ARG A 623 -13.65 -22.52 30.74
CA ARG A 623 -13.29 -21.24 30.12
C ARG A 623 -13.37 -20.11 31.15
N THR A 624 -12.48 -19.13 31.04
CA THR A 624 -12.34 -17.99 31.95
C THR A 624 -13.65 -17.20 32.14
N TRP A 625 -14.49 -17.10 31.11
CA TRP A 625 -15.80 -16.41 31.20
C TRP A 625 -16.83 -17.12 32.10
N TYR A 626 -16.68 -18.42 32.33
CA TYR A 626 -17.50 -19.11 33.34
C TYR A 626 -17.04 -18.83 34.76
N GLY A 627 -15.79 -18.37 34.91
CA GLY A 627 -15.13 -18.16 36.19
C GLY A 627 -14.51 -19.45 36.72
N TRP A 628 -13.40 -19.29 37.42
CA TRP A 628 -12.63 -20.33 38.08
C TRP A 628 -12.89 -20.30 39.57
N SER A 629 -13.01 -21.49 40.17
CA SER A 629 -13.29 -21.65 41.59
C SER A 629 -12.02 -22.01 42.33
N ILE A 630 -11.43 -21.05 43.04
CA ILE A 630 -10.24 -21.31 43.86
C ILE A 630 -10.65 -21.74 45.26
N ASN A 631 -10.08 -22.86 45.73
CA ASN A 631 -10.13 -23.23 47.14
C ASN A 631 -9.14 -22.36 47.94
N SER A 632 -9.65 -21.24 48.46
CA SER A 632 -8.90 -20.26 49.25
C SER A 632 -9.67 -19.92 50.53
N PRO A 633 -8.98 -19.64 51.65
CA PRO A 633 -9.63 -19.17 52.88
C PRO A 633 -10.26 -17.77 52.73
N VAL A 634 -9.85 -17.01 51.71
CA VAL A 634 -10.40 -15.69 51.36
C VAL A 634 -11.07 -15.76 49.99
N ALA A 635 -12.12 -14.96 49.80
CA ALA A 635 -12.79 -14.85 48.51
C ALA A 635 -11.82 -14.36 47.42
N ALA A 636 -11.87 -14.98 46.25
CA ALA A 636 -11.05 -14.58 45.10
C ALA A 636 -11.66 -13.34 44.43
N GLU A 637 -11.42 -12.17 45.02
CA GLU A 637 -11.96 -10.92 44.52
C GLU A 637 -11.11 -10.35 43.36
N VAL A 638 -11.79 -9.70 42.42
CA VAL A 638 -11.23 -9.16 41.18
C VAL A 638 -11.69 -7.73 41.00
N LEU A 639 -10.77 -6.85 40.56
CA LEU A 639 -11.13 -5.51 40.13
C LEU A 639 -11.70 -5.55 38.71
N VAL A 640 -12.89 -4.99 38.50
CA VAL A 640 -13.58 -4.93 37.21
C VAL A 640 -14.09 -3.52 36.95
N PRO A 641 -13.81 -2.89 35.80
CA PRO A 641 -14.33 -1.56 35.48
C PRO A 641 -15.84 -1.62 35.21
N ASP A 642 -16.58 -0.53 35.38
CA ASP A 642 -17.98 -0.49 34.92
C ASP A 642 -18.05 -0.58 33.40
N VAL A 643 -17.37 0.31 32.67
CA VAL A 643 -17.25 0.22 31.21
C VAL A 643 -16.05 -0.68 30.87
N SER A 644 -16.25 -1.73 30.07
CA SER A 644 -15.17 -2.69 29.78
C SER A 644 -14.00 -2.03 29.04
N ARG A 645 -12.77 -2.50 29.32
CA ARG A 645 -11.52 -2.11 28.63
C ARG A 645 -11.06 -3.13 27.60
N VAL A 646 -11.94 -4.06 27.28
CA VAL A 646 -11.77 -5.03 26.22
C VAL A 646 -13.13 -5.26 25.58
N TYR A 647 -13.12 -5.36 24.27
CA TYR A 647 -14.25 -5.85 23.50
C TYR A 647 -13.98 -7.31 23.14
N ARG A 648 -14.94 -8.20 23.39
CA ARG A 648 -14.88 -9.56 22.86
C ARG A 648 -15.72 -9.62 21.59
N GLN A 649 -15.15 -10.18 20.52
CA GLN A 649 -15.88 -10.41 19.28
C GLN A 649 -17.07 -11.37 19.52
N PRO A 650 -18.14 -11.27 18.71
CA PRO A 650 -19.32 -12.11 18.87
C PRO A 650 -18.96 -13.60 18.85
N TYR A 651 -19.50 -14.35 19.81
CA TYR A 651 -19.25 -15.78 19.93
C TYR A 651 -20.09 -16.56 18.92
N GLU A 652 -19.46 -17.36 18.07
CA GLU A 652 -20.13 -18.21 17.10
C GLU A 652 -20.12 -19.67 17.56
N SER A 653 -21.30 -20.23 17.80
CA SER A 653 -21.47 -21.65 18.08
C SER A 653 -22.83 -22.13 17.61
N ALA A 654 -22.86 -23.30 16.98
CA ALA A 654 -24.09 -23.98 16.58
C ALA A 654 -24.65 -24.88 17.70
N ARG A 655 -24.01 -24.92 18.87
CA ARG A 655 -24.40 -25.79 19.99
C ARG A 655 -25.55 -25.17 20.78
N PRO A 656 -26.69 -25.86 20.94
CA PRO A 656 -27.82 -25.37 21.72
C PRO A 656 -27.46 -24.99 23.17
N GLU A 657 -26.50 -25.69 23.77
CA GLU A 657 -26.00 -25.43 25.12
C GLU A 657 -25.27 -24.09 25.29
N ASP A 658 -24.85 -23.43 24.20
CA ASP A 658 -24.12 -22.17 24.24
C ASP A 658 -25.04 -20.93 24.15
N GLN A 659 -26.36 -21.08 24.29
CA GLN A 659 -27.31 -19.96 24.23
C GLN A 659 -26.96 -18.83 25.21
N ASP A 660 -26.54 -19.15 26.43
CA ASP A 660 -26.12 -18.15 27.42
C ASP A 660 -24.91 -17.33 26.93
N LEU A 661 -23.99 -17.92 26.17
CA LEU A 661 -22.83 -17.23 25.61
C LEU A 661 -23.22 -16.30 24.47
N ILE A 662 -24.16 -16.73 23.62
CA ILE A 662 -24.76 -15.87 22.59
C ILE A 662 -25.39 -14.64 23.26
N HIS A 663 -26.18 -14.84 24.32
CA HIS A 663 -26.77 -13.73 25.08
C HIS A 663 -25.70 -12.81 25.71
N LEU A 664 -24.57 -13.34 26.17
CA LEU A 664 -23.50 -12.52 26.75
C LEU A 664 -22.79 -11.67 25.68
N PHE A 665 -22.43 -12.26 24.54
CA PHE A 665 -21.50 -11.63 23.59
C PHE A 665 -22.15 -10.99 22.36
N HIS A 666 -23.42 -11.29 22.04
CA HIS A 666 -24.12 -10.66 20.90
C HIS A 666 -24.87 -9.38 21.28
N ARG A 667 -25.18 -9.20 22.57
CA ARG A 667 -25.88 -8.00 23.03
C ARG A 667 -24.99 -6.77 22.96
N PRO A 668 -25.50 -5.58 22.60
CA PRO A 668 -24.70 -4.35 22.56
C PRO A 668 -24.02 -4.04 23.91
N ARG A 669 -22.70 -3.86 23.87
CA ARG A 669 -21.85 -3.60 25.05
C ARG A 669 -21.13 -2.26 24.92
N LEU A 670 -20.83 -1.64 26.06
CA LEU A 670 -19.96 -0.47 26.10
C LEU A 670 -18.52 -0.92 26.30
N THR A 671 -17.65 -0.48 25.38
CA THR A 671 -16.20 -0.57 25.52
C THR A 671 -15.66 0.85 25.56
N ASN A 672 -14.71 1.10 26.45
CA ASN A 672 -14.12 2.43 26.54
C ASN A 672 -13.31 2.75 25.28
N ALA A 673 -13.45 3.98 24.79
CA ALA A 673 -12.72 4.48 23.62
C ALA A 673 -11.79 5.66 23.97
N ASP A 674 -11.92 6.23 25.17
CA ASP A 674 -11.12 7.36 25.63
C ASP A 674 -9.83 6.87 26.30
N SER A 675 -8.70 7.16 25.66
CA SER A 675 -7.36 6.75 26.08
C SER A 675 -6.86 7.39 27.38
N SER A 676 -7.56 8.41 27.89
CA SER A 676 -7.13 9.25 29.02
C SER A 676 -8.02 9.11 30.26
N THR A 677 -8.89 8.10 30.29
CA THR A 677 -9.87 7.94 31.36
C THR A 677 -9.23 7.72 32.73
N LEU A 678 -9.48 8.64 33.65
CA LEU A 678 -9.05 8.53 35.05
C LEU A 678 -10.05 7.74 35.89
N ILE A 679 -9.54 6.80 36.68
CA ILE A 679 -10.32 6.05 37.66
C ILE A 679 -10.47 6.87 38.94
N LYS A 680 -11.71 7.01 39.42
CA LYS A 680 -12.01 7.74 40.65
C LYS A 680 -12.01 6.78 41.83
N GLY A 681 -11.49 7.25 42.97
CA GLY A 681 -11.56 6.50 44.23
C GLY A 681 -10.67 5.26 44.28
N LEU A 682 -9.52 5.22 43.59
CA LEU A 682 -8.62 4.05 43.64
C LEU A 682 -8.29 3.57 45.06
N ALA A 683 -8.03 4.50 45.98
CA ALA A 683 -7.72 4.18 47.38
C ALA A 683 -8.85 3.41 48.09
N SER A 684 -10.10 3.59 47.66
CA SER A 684 -11.24 2.90 48.25
C SER A 684 -11.53 1.53 47.66
N LEU A 685 -10.73 1.10 46.67
CA LEU A 685 -10.81 -0.25 46.14
C LEU A 685 -10.08 -1.28 47.03
N VAL A 686 -9.34 -0.84 48.06
CA VAL A 686 -8.81 -1.73 49.10
C VAL A 686 -9.98 -2.32 49.90
N GLU A 687 -9.93 -3.61 50.24
CA GLU A 687 -11.06 -4.34 50.86
C GLU A 687 -11.76 -3.55 51.98
N GLU A 688 -11.02 -3.13 53.01
CA GLU A 688 -11.60 -2.46 54.19
C GLU A 688 -12.31 -1.14 53.82
N GLU A 689 -11.69 -0.33 52.96
CA GLU A 689 -12.26 0.95 52.52
C GLU A 689 -13.44 0.75 51.56
N TYR A 690 -13.39 -0.29 50.73
CA TYR A 690 -14.47 -0.64 49.83
C TYR A 690 -15.72 -1.03 50.61
N GLU A 691 -15.58 -1.83 51.67
CA GLU A 691 -16.67 -2.20 52.56
C GLU A 691 -17.27 -0.99 53.27
N LYS A 692 -16.43 -0.07 53.78
CA LYS A 692 -16.89 1.19 54.39
C LYS A 692 -17.71 2.03 53.41
N GLN A 693 -17.18 2.26 52.21
CA GLN A 693 -17.87 3.05 51.19
C GLN A 693 -19.16 2.40 50.71
N LEU A 694 -19.17 1.09 50.55
CA LEU A 694 -20.37 0.36 50.16
C LEU A 694 -21.48 0.53 51.20
N ILE A 695 -21.15 0.44 52.49
CA ILE A 695 -22.11 0.66 53.58
C ILE A 695 -22.62 2.11 53.60
N VAL A 696 -21.76 3.10 53.36
CA VAL A 696 -22.17 4.51 53.26
C VAL A 696 -23.13 4.70 52.08
N GLY A 697 -22.75 4.23 50.88
CA GLY A 697 -23.58 4.34 49.68
C GLY A 697 -24.94 3.65 49.83
N LEU A 698 -25.01 2.49 50.50
CA LEU A 698 -26.26 1.79 50.77
C LEU A 698 -27.20 2.54 51.74
N LYS A 699 -26.65 3.31 52.68
CA LYS A 699 -27.45 4.15 53.60
C LYS A 699 -28.03 5.38 52.89
N GLU A 700 -27.29 5.92 51.93
CA GLU A 700 -27.69 7.10 51.14
C GLU A 700 -28.57 6.73 49.94
N ALA A 701 -28.56 5.46 49.51
CA ALA A 701 -29.33 4.99 48.37
C ALA A 701 -30.85 5.03 48.61
N ILE A 702 -31.57 5.47 47.59
CA ILE A 702 -33.03 5.58 47.59
C ILE A 702 -33.64 4.19 47.34
N PRO A 703 -34.52 3.68 48.22
CA PRO A 703 -35.21 2.42 48.00
C PRO A 703 -36.13 2.51 46.77
N VAL A 704 -36.05 1.55 45.86
CA VAL A 704 -36.96 1.49 44.70
C VAL A 704 -38.36 1.08 45.15
N ASN A 705 -39.39 1.74 44.61
CA ASN A 705 -40.79 1.39 44.89
C ASN A 705 -41.06 -0.07 44.48
N PRO A 706 -41.53 -0.95 45.39
CA PRO A 706 -41.79 -2.36 45.11
C PRO A 706 -42.81 -2.60 43.99
N ASP A 707 -43.76 -1.69 43.80
CA ASP A 707 -44.79 -1.80 42.76
C ASP A 707 -44.19 -1.78 41.35
N LEU A 708 -43.06 -1.08 41.17
CA LEU A 708 -42.32 -1.06 39.91
C LEU A 708 -41.72 -2.44 39.59
N LEU A 709 -41.44 -3.25 40.61
CA LEU A 709 -40.81 -4.56 40.47
C LEU A 709 -41.81 -5.70 40.25
N LEU A 710 -43.12 -5.45 40.33
CA LEU A 710 -44.15 -6.47 40.09
C LEU A 710 -44.02 -7.08 38.69
N HIS A 711 -43.68 -6.27 37.70
CA HIS A 711 -43.52 -6.70 36.31
C HIS A 711 -42.33 -7.65 36.13
N CYS A 712 -41.28 -7.53 36.97
CA CYS A 712 -40.12 -8.41 36.92
C CYS A 712 -40.46 -9.89 37.18
N GLN A 713 -41.62 -10.17 37.77
CA GLN A 713 -42.11 -11.53 38.04
C GLN A 713 -42.76 -12.19 36.82
N ASN A 714 -43.09 -11.44 35.77
CA ASN A 714 -43.73 -11.98 34.57
C ASN A 714 -42.75 -12.93 33.84
N PRO A 715 -43.06 -14.23 33.66
CA PRO A 715 -42.20 -15.14 32.90
C PRO A 715 -42.01 -14.69 31.45
N ASP A 716 -43.03 -14.04 30.86
CA ASP A 716 -43.08 -13.58 29.46
C ASP A 716 -42.69 -12.10 29.32
N LEU A 717 -41.77 -11.62 30.15
CA LEU A 717 -41.30 -10.23 30.09
C LEU A 717 -40.68 -9.95 28.71
N ASP A 718 -41.22 -8.97 27.98
CA ASP A 718 -40.70 -8.53 26.68
C ASP A 718 -39.24 -8.05 26.82
N ASP A 719 -38.35 -8.52 25.94
CA ASP A 719 -36.96 -8.08 25.87
C ASP A 719 -36.80 -6.56 25.65
N LYS A 720 -37.86 -5.89 25.17
CA LYS A 720 -37.93 -4.43 25.02
C LYS A 720 -38.40 -3.69 26.27
N TYR A 721 -38.79 -4.40 27.33
CA TYR A 721 -39.26 -3.77 28.56
C TYR A 721 -38.12 -2.99 29.22
N VAL A 722 -38.38 -1.71 29.53
CA VAL A 722 -37.45 -0.85 30.25
C VAL A 722 -38.11 -0.40 31.54
N LEU A 723 -37.51 -0.74 32.68
CA LEU A 723 -37.97 -0.31 33.97
C LEU A 723 -37.79 1.22 34.11
N SER A 724 -38.88 1.94 34.37
CA SER A 724 -38.82 3.40 34.49
C SER A 724 -38.32 3.86 35.86
N ILE A 725 -37.01 3.95 36.03
CA ILE A 725 -36.37 4.59 37.18
C ILE A 725 -36.07 6.07 36.83
N PRO A 726 -36.32 7.04 37.74
CA PRO A 726 -35.96 8.43 37.51
C PRO A 726 -34.48 8.58 37.15
N LYS A 727 -34.18 9.25 36.03
CA LYS A 727 -32.80 9.41 35.54
C LYS A 727 -32.01 10.38 36.43
N ASN A 728 -30.71 10.14 36.57
CA ASN A 728 -29.74 11.03 37.23
C ASN A 728 -30.14 11.52 38.64
N SER A 729 -30.82 10.67 39.40
CA SER A 729 -31.34 10.96 40.74
C SER A 729 -30.45 10.42 41.87
N GLY A 730 -29.30 9.82 41.53
CA GLY A 730 -28.29 9.34 42.49
C GLY A 730 -28.16 7.82 42.54
N SER A 731 -28.16 7.26 43.76
CA SER A 731 -28.04 5.83 44.03
C SER A 731 -29.38 5.22 44.42
N TYR A 732 -29.69 4.01 43.93
CA TYR A 732 -30.91 3.27 44.25
C TYR A 732 -30.62 1.88 44.79
N VAL A 733 -31.44 1.40 45.73
CA VAL A 733 -31.29 0.08 46.35
C VAL A 733 -32.56 -0.77 46.24
N ILE A 734 -32.36 -2.04 45.90
CA ILE A 734 -33.37 -3.10 45.93
C ILE A 734 -32.85 -4.22 46.81
N HIS A 735 -33.59 -4.58 47.86
CA HIS A 735 -33.27 -5.76 48.65
C HIS A 735 -34.00 -6.97 48.09
N TYR A 736 -33.33 -8.10 47.90
CA TYR A 736 -33.94 -9.35 47.43
C TYR A 736 -33.77 -10.47 48.45
N LEU A 737 -34.72 -11.41 48.50
CA LEU A 737 -34.65 -12.53 49.44
C LEU A 737 -33.56 -13.52 49.01
N ILE A 738 -32.74 -13.95 49.96
CA ILE A 738 -31.88 -15.14 49.83
C ILE A 738 -32.60 -16.26 50.56
N ASP A 739 -33.13 -17.22 49.81
CA ASP A 739 -33.77 -18.43 50.32
C ASP A 739 -32.97 -19.70 49.97
N GLU A 740 -33.57 -20.88 50.13
CA GLU A 740 -32.93 -22.17 49.79
C GLU A 740 -32.53 -22.29 48.31
N ASN A 741 -33.16 -21.51 47.43
CA ASN A 741 -32.85 -21.43 46.01
C ASN A 741 -31.90 -20.26 45.68
N PHE A 742 -31.12 -19.78 46.66
CA PHE A 742 -30.01 -18.79 46.66
C PHE A 742 -30.08 -17.60 45.70
N TYR A 743 -30.23 -17.83 44.39
CA TYR A 743 -30.22 -16.84 43.32
C TYR A 743 -31.57 -16.62 42.64
N LYS A 744 -32.63 -17.36 42.98
CA LYS A 744 -33.93 -17.30 42.28
C LYS A 744 -34.46 -15.87 42.12
N GLU A 745 -34.57 -15.12 43.20
CA GLU A 745 -35.04 -13.73 43.20
C GLU A 745 -34.09 -12.82 42.42
N LEU A 746 -32.78 -13.06 42.53
CA LEU A 746 -31.77 -12.30 41.81
C LEU A 746 -31.84 -12.55 40.30
N HIS A 747 -32.11 -13.77 39.83
CA HIS A 747 -32.30 -14.05 38.39
C HIS A 747 -33.48 -13.27 37.81
N LEU A 748 -34.59 -13.17 38.55
CA LEU A 748 -35.75 -12.38 38.12
C LEU A 748 -35.40 -10.89 37.98
N LEU A 749 -34.67 -10.34 38.96
CA LEU A 749 -34.20 -8.96 38.91
C LEU A 749 -33.20 -8.76 37.76
N CYS A 750 -32.23 -9.66 37.59
CA CYS A 750 -31.27 -9.60 36.50
C CYS A 750 -31.98 -9.55 35.15
N ARG A 751 -32.95 -10.44 34.91
CA ARG A 751 -33.77 -10.40 33.68
C ARG A 751 -34.48 -9.06 33.51
N CYS A 752 -35.07 -8.52 34.58
CA CYS A 752 -35.80 -7.26 34.56
C CYS A 752 -34.93 -6.05 34.18
N PHE A 753 -33.66 -6.06 34.61
CA PHE A 753 -32.68 -5.02 34.29
C PHE A 753 -31.85 -5.33 33.03
N GLY A 754 -32.09 -6.46 32.36
CA GLY A 754 -31.28 -6.93 31.25
C GLY A 754 -29.83 -7.23 31.66
N LEU A 755 -29.59 -7.68 32.88
CA LEU A 755 -28.28 -8.15 33.35
C LEU A 755 -28.02 -9.59 32.93
N PHE A 756 -26.75 -9.98 32.90
CA PHE A 756 -26.34 -11.33 32.55
C PHE A 756 -26.43 -12.26 33.77
N ALA A 757 -27.31 -13.25 33.67
CA ALA A 757 -27.55 -14.24 34.71
C ALA A 757 -27.79 -15.63 34.08
N PRO A 758 -26.72 -16.39 33.78
CA PRO A 758 -26.81 -17.68 33.11
C PRO A 758 -27.62 -18.69 33.94
N GLY A 759 -28.51 -19.45 33.30
CA GLY A 759 -29.71 -20.00 33.95
C GLY A 759 -29.50 -20.81 35.24
N LYS A 760 -28.50 -21.71 35.28
CA LYS A 760 -28.17 -22.54 36.47
C LYS A 760 -26.98 -22.03 37.27
N HIS A 761 -26.37 -20.93 36.84
CA HIS A 761 -25.12 -20.45 37.38
C HIS A 761 -25.33 -19.17 38.21
N LYS A 762 -24.39 -18.92 39.12
CA LYS A 762 -24.34 -17.68 39.91
C LYS A 762 -24.40 -16.46 38.96
N PRO A 763 -25.32 -15.49 39.19
CA PRO A 763 -25.30 -14.22 38.46
C PRO A 763 -23.95 -13.52 38.57
N LYS A 764 -23.51 -12.91 37.47
CA LYS A 764 -22.17 -12.30 37.38
C LYS A 764 -22.12 -10.91 38.03
N ASN A 765 -20.90 -10.48 38.37
CA ASN A 765 -20.52 -9.27 39.10
C ASN A 765 -21.03 -9.19 40.54
N LEU A 766 -21.02 -10.30 41.25
CA LEU A 766 -21.39 -10.30 42.66
C LEU A 766 -20.20 -9.99 43.57
N HIS A 767 -20.45 -9.12 44.55
CA HIS A 767 -19.60 -8.90 45.72
C HIS A 767 -20.39 -9.27 46.96
N ARG A 768 -20.17 -10.47 47.53
CA ARG A 768 -20.78 -10.88 48.80
C ARG A 768 -22.31 -10.67 48.88
N TRP A 769 -23.03 -11.11 47.84
CA TRP A 769 -24.49 -10.94 47.66
C TRP A 769 -24.96 -9.52 47.31
N ILE A 770 -24.06 -8.67 46.81
CA ILE A 770 -24.42 -7.39 46.21
C ILE A 770 -24.08 -7.43 44.72
N LEU A 771 -25.05 -7.07 43.88
CA LEU A 771 -24.82 -6.77 42.47
C LEU A 771 -24.91 -5.26 42.26
N ARG A 772 -23.82 -4.65 41.77
CA ARG A 772 -23.74 -3.23 41.45
C ARG A 772 -23.64 -3.02 39.95
N PHE A 773 -24.35 -2.02 39.43
CA PHE A 773 -24.36 -1.66 38.01
C PHE A 773 -24.91 -0.25 37.82
N VAL A 774 -24.73 0.33 36.63
CA VAL A 774 -25.28 1.65 36.29
C VAL A 774 -26.53 1.49 35.46
N TYR A 775 -27.68 2.04 35.84
CA TYR A 775 -28.92 1.93 35.07
C TYR A 775 -29.57 3.29 34.87
N ALA A 776 -29.81 3.65 33.61
CA ALA A 776 -30.41 4.94 33.23
C ALA A 776 -29.68 6.16 33.85
N GLY A 777 -28.36 6.07 34.02
CA GLY A 777 -27.52 7.11 34.62
C GLY A 777 -27.42 7.08 36.15
N ASN A 778 -28.03 6.10 36.82
CA ASN A 778 -28.02 5.96 38.28
C ASN A 778 -27.17 4.76 38.73
N ASP A 779 -26.59 4.85 39.92
CA ASP A 779 -25.94 3.70 40.57
C ASP A 779 -26.99 2.78 41.20
N MET A 780 -27.00 1.51 40.82
CA MET A 780 -27.96 0.53 41.32
C MET A 780 -27.29 -0.48 42.25
N TYR A 781 -27.98 -0.82 43.34
CA TYR A 781 -27.57 -1.85 44.30
C TYR A 781 -28.67 -2.91 44.43
N LEU A 782 -28.41 -4.15 44.02
CA LEU A 782 -29.24 -5.31 44.38
C LEU A 782 -28.58 -5.99 45.58
N VAL A 783 -29.26 -6.01 46.72
CA VAL A 783 -28.69 -6.46 48.00
C VAL A 783 -29.46 -7.65 48.56
N GLY A 784 -28.80 -8.79 48.70
CA GLY A 784 -29.42 -9.98 49.26
C GLY A 784 -29.78 -9.82 50.75
N HIS A 785 -30.89 -10.41 51.17
CA HIS A 785 -31.41 -10.41 52.54
C HIS A 785 -31.83 -11.84 52.96
N PRO A 786 -31.36 -12.36 54.10
CA PRO A 786 -30.44 -11.72 55.05
C PRO A 786 -28.98 -11.75 54.55
N SER A 787 -28.28 -10.65 54.73
CA SER A 787 -26.82 -10.51 54.56
C SER A 787 -26.28 -9.43 55.49
N LYS A 788 -24.95 -9.36 55.66
CA LYS A 788 -24.30 -8.29 56.44
C LYS A 788 -24.66 -6.89 55.94
N TYR A 789 -24.97 -6.74 54.65
CA TYR A 789 -25.35 -5.47 54.04
C TYR A 789 -26.83 -5.16 54.15
N SER A 790 -27.69 -6.16 54.31
CA SER A 790 -29.11 -5.92 54.57
C SER A 790 -29.38 -5.37 55.98
N GLN A 791 -28.37 -5.29 56.86
CA GLN A 791 -28.51 -4.71 58.19
C GLN A 791 -28.69 -3.19 58.18
N VAL A 792 -28.21 -2.50 57.13
CA VAL A 792 -28.41 -1.05 56.97
C VAL A 792 -29.75 -0.68 56.33
N LYS A 793 -30.54 -1.69 55.99
CA LYS A 793 -31.88 -1.53 55.41
C LYS A 793 -32.79 -0.79 56.40
N ALA A 794 -33.39 0.31 55.97
CA ALA A 794 -34.44 0.99 56.73
C ALA A 794 -35.65 0.06 56.92
N LYS A 795 -36.33 0.14 58.08
CA LYS A 795 -37.51 -0.71 58.40
C LYS A 795 -38.63 -0.61 57.36
N THR A 796 -38.72 0.51 56.64
CA THR A 796 -39.70 0.81 55.60
C THR A 796 -39.40 0.17 54.25
N ASN A 797 -38.18 -0.33 54.03
CA ASN A 797 -37.81 -0.93 52.75
C ASN A 797 -38.43 -2.34 52.67
N SER A 798 -39.09 -2.68 51.56
CA SER A 798 -39.56 -4.06 51.36
C SER A 798 -38.40 -4.96 50.91
N VAL A 799 -38.59 -6.28 51.00
CA VAL A 799 -37.70 -7.26 50.35
C VAL A 799 -38.44 -7.80 49.14
N PHE A 800 -37.82 -7.73 47.98
CA PHE A 800 -38.31 -8.38 46.77
C PHE A 800 -38.32 -9.89 46.98
N LYS A 801 -39.52 -10.46 46.89
CA LYS A 801 -39.79 -11.89 46.93
C LYS A 801 -40.81 -12.19 45.85
N ALA A 802 -40.52 -13.15 44.98
CA ALA A 802 -41.46 -13.57 43.96
C ALA A 802 -42.72 -14.13 44.63
N VAL A 803 -43.91 -13.67 44.21
CA VAL A 803 -45.17 -14.24 44.69
C VAL A 803 -45.32 -15.60 44.02
N SER A 804 -45.55 -16.67 44.79
CA SER A 804 -45.86 -17.96 44.17
C SER A 804 -47.18 -17.81 43.44
N SER A 805 -47.21 -17.99 42.11
CA SER A 805 -48.47 -18.25 41.42
C SER A 805 -49.10 -19.47 42.09
N LYS A 806 -50.19 -19.29 42.82
CA LYS A 806 -51.13 -20.39 43.01
C LYS A 806 -51.52 -20.80 41.60
N ARG A 807 -51.15 -22.02 41.21
CA ARG A 807 -51.65 -22.66 39.99
C ARG A 807 -53.16 -22.65 39.96
#